data_AF-A0A7X9DWF7-F1
#
_entry.id   AF-A0A7X9DWF7-F1
#
_cell.length_a   1.000
_cell.length_b   1.000
_cell.length_c   1.000
_cell.angle_alpha   90.00
_cell.angle_beta   90.00
_cell.angle_gamma   90.00
#
_symmetry.space_group_name_H-M   'P 1'
#
loop_
_entity.id
_entity.type
_entity.pdbx_description
1 polymer ?
#
loop_
_entity_poly.entity_id
_entity_poly.type
_entity_poly.pdbx_seq_one_letter_code
_entity_poly.pdbx_strand_id
1 'polypeptide(L)'
;MPPADKRVRFLGMIGNGETCALVDPRGSVDWLCLPRFNSPSVLGRLLDPLGGSFRVEPDGAAPGFASRQAYREDTAILETTLSDRAGDILSLADWMPWGGRGLLRLIRGLRTGARATAILEPAFDYRRGQHLVSLCQERVRGLPFARVMMSFGDLSLHLWIPQSAGKVRIVPGVRGFGEARLDLDLSRPAPLWLGYSSRGEPPAPPPEAFGALEAEERAWRAWLSRSNYAGRHRELFRRSLITMRLLSYRPSGAILAAATCSLSQHPGAGAAYDYRFCWTRDASYAASALAQAGFVEEAKAFIDFAFAVMDRRAGKKPWQPLYGIGGERDCAEAELWHLAGFLGDAPVRIGNLAFVQTQNDLQGEVLEALWDLYLATRDARLLAERFDDVCRVIEYVSRRWREPDSGLWELRGLIGHYTHSKAMCFAAADRAARMAEVLGRPAEATSFRGLAEDIRRAVAEEGYSQGLGAFGMAFGVPLLDSSVLAIPLSGLLPATDERVERTVRRIESELVAADMVQRNLFERSLFQLVTFWLARVHLLRGDRERATRIIDACAEQATDLGLFFEHLLSDPETPRTSFSALARAGRDLLLGHQSLSSFAGFAGMLFRYFRHRHPTARRARRPRLAPEQARLFRGNFPQLFSHEGLVRSLLDLERFQTQKQRTPNTAH
;
A
#
# COMPACT_ATOMS: atom_id res chain seq x y z
N MET A 1 9.62 -7.99 23.81
CA MET A 1 10.12 -7.14 22.70
C MET A 1 9.95 -7.93 21.41
N PRO A 2 9.51 -7.33 20.29
CA PRO A 2 9.67 -7.99 19.00
C PRO A 2 11.17 -8.24 18.78
N PRO A 3 11.59 -9.33 18.14
CA PRO A 3 12.99 -9.48 17.79
C PRO A 3 13.41 -8.27 16.96
N ALA A 4 14.51 -7.63 17.35
CA ALA A 4 15.05 -6.40 16.74
C ALA A 4 15.36 -6.52 15.23
N ASP A 5 15.22 -7.73 14.66
CA ASP A 5 15.64 -8.12 13.32
C ASP A 5 14.50 -8.24 12.29
N LYS A 6 13.22 -8.17 12.68
CA LYS A 6 12.11 -8.22 11.70
C LYS A 6 11.73 -6.81 11.23
N ARG A 7 12.36 -6.35 10.16
CA ARG A 7 11.96 -5.14 9.43
C ARG A 7 11.47 -5.54 8.05
N VAL A 8 10.36 -4.92 7.58
CA VAL A 8 9.79 -5.15 6.23
C VAL A 8 10.84 -5.00 5.15
N ARG A 9 11.85 -4.14 5.39
CA ARG A 9 12.93 -3.86 4.44
C ARG A 9 13.76 -5.05 3.98
N PHE A 10 13.68 -6.17 4.67
CA PHE A 10 14.45 -7.35 4.36
C PHE A 10 13.63 -8.46 3.71
N LEU A 11 12.31 -8.29 3.57
CA LEU A 11 11.44 -9.34 3.00
C LEU A 11 11.48 -9.30 1.48
N GLY A 12 11.80 -10.43 0.86
CA GLY A 12 11.66 -10.63 -0.58
C GLY A 12 10.26 -11.12 -0.94
N MET A 13 9.67 -10.54 -1.99
CA MET A 13 8.37 -10.97 -2.54
C MET A 13 8.57 -11.91 -3.73
N ILE A 14 7.81 -13.00 -3.76
CA ILE A 14 7.69 -13.91 -4.90
C ILE A 14 6.21 -14.17 -5.17
N GLY A 15 5.82 -14.42 -6.42
CA GLY A 15 4.41 -14.58 -6.77
C GLY A 15 4.19 -15.03 -8.21
N ASN A 16 2.94 -15.31 -8.54
CA ASN A 16 2.55 -15.97 -9.80
C ASN A 16 1.39 -15.28 -10.55
N GLY A 17 1.04 -14.06 -10.13
CA GLY A 17 -0.11 -13.30 -10.65
C GLY A 17 -1.47 -13.70 -10.07
N GLU A 18 -1.53 -14.66 -9.15
CA GLU A 18 -2.76 -15.03 -8.41
C GLU A 18 -2.62 -14.81 -6.90
N THR A 19 -1.43 -15.03 -6.38
CA THR A 19 -1.03 -14.71 -5.01
C THR A 19 0.48 -14.46 -4.94
N CYS A 20 0.98 -14.16 -3.74
CA CYS A 20 2.39 -13.99 -3.44
C CYS A 20 2.76 -14.51 -2.05
N ALA A 21 4.04 -14.73 -1.85
CA ALA A 21 4.65 -15.04 -0.57
C ALA A 21 5.73 -14.00 -0.21
N LEU A 22 5.91 -13.72 1.07
CA LEU A 22 7.03 -12.92 1.57
C LEU A 22 8.04 -13.79 2.32
N VAL A 23 9.30 -13.67 1.92
CA VAL A 23 10.41 -14.50 2.37
C VAL A 23 11.38 -13.65 3.20
N ASP A 24 11.52 -14.02 4.46
CA ASP A 24 12.50 -13.49 5.41
C ASP A 24 13.92 -13.93 5.01
N PRO A 25 14.94 -13.07 5.15
CA PRO A 25 16.32 -13.37 4.74
C PRO A 25 16.93 -14.52 5.54
N ARG A 26 16.27 -15.00 6.60
CA ARG A 26 16.65 -16.20 7.34
C ARG A 26 16.09 -17.50 6.75
N GLY A 27 15.61 -17.47 5.51
CA GLY A 27 15.12 -18.65 4.79
C GLY A 27 13.69 -19.07 5.18
N SER A 28 12.87 -18.14 5.67
CA SER A 28 11.50 -18.41 6.11
C SER A 28 10.46 -17.73 5.24
N VAL A 29 9.43 -18.46 4.81
CA VAL A 29 8.23 -17.86 4.25
C VAL A 29 7.31 -17.46 5.40
N ASP A 30 7.11 -16.16 5.58
CA ASP A 30 6.44 -15.56 6.74
C ASP A 30 5.03 -15.04 6.44
N TRP A 31 4.73 -14.86 5.16
CA TRP A 31 3.45 -14.40 4.68
C TRP A 31 3.07 -15.20 3.45
N LEU A 32 1.88 -15.79 3.47
CA LEU A 32 1.28 -16.46 2.32
C LEU A 32 -0.23 -16.53 2.51
N CYS A 33 -0.97 -15.97 1.55
CA CYS A 33 -2.43 -16.06 1.47
C CYS A 33 -2.81 -16.94 0.29
N LEU A 34 -3.76 -17.86 0.47
CA LEU A 34 -4.19 -18.78 -0.58
C LEU A 34 -5.72 -18.89 -0.60
N PRO A 35 -6.34 -19.06 -1.77
CA PRO A 35 -5.71 -19.17 -3.09
C PRO A 35 -5.32 -17.82 -3.72
N ARG A 36 -5.78 -16.70 -3.16
CA ARG A 36 -5.61 -15.36 -3.75
C ARG A 36 -5.06 -14.35 -2.74
N PHE A 37 -4.54 -13.20 -3.19
CA PHE A 37 -3.90 -12.20 -2.33
C PHE A 37 -4.72 -11.77 -1.10
N ASN A 38 -6.02 -11.46 -1.27
CA ASN A 38 -6.91 -11.03 -0.19
C ASN A 38 -7.60 -12.19 0.55
N SER A 39 -7.20 -13.45 0.29
CA SER A 39 -7.67 -14.60 1.07
C SER A 39 -7.09 -14.59 2.49
N PRO A 40 -7.67 -15.34 3.43
CA PRO A 40 -7.09 -15.50 4.74
C PRO A 40 -5.66 -16.05 4.71
N SER A 41 -4.81 -15.61 5.64
CA SER A 41 -3.42 -16.07 5.69
C SER A 41 -3.36 -17.56 6.04
N VAL A 42 -2.49 -18.28 5.34
CA VAL A 42 -2.06 -19.64 5.69
C VAL A 42 -0.76 -19.58 6.50
N LEU A 43 0.14 -18.67 6.09
CA LEU A 43 1.33 -18.30 6.82
C LEU A 43 1.23 -16.80 7.13
N GLY A 44 1.34 -16.45 8.40
CA GLY A 44 1.06 -15.15 8.97
C GLY A 44 2.06 -14.73 10.04
N ARG A 45 3.26 -15.35 10.07
CA ARG A 45 4.35 -15.01 11.00
C ARG A 45 4.79 -13.54 10.93
N LEU A 46 4.44 -12.85 9.85
CA LEU A 46 4.57 -11.41 9.72
C LEU A 46 3.74 -10.66 10.77
N LEU A 47 2.50 -11.09 11.03
CA LEU A 47 1.57 -10.40 11.93
C LEU A 47 1.64 -10.90 13.37
N ASP A 48 2.05 -12.14 13.59
CA ASP A 48 2.15 -12.74 14.92
C ASP A 48 3.17 -13.88 14.88
N PRO A 49 4.07 -14.03 15.87
CA PRO A 49 5.04 -15.14 15.90
C PRO A 49 4.40 -16.54 15.79
N LEU A 50 3.14 -16.69 16.22
CA LEU A 50 2.36 -17.93 16.17
C LEU A 50 1.51 -18.04 14.90
N GLY A 51 1.58 -17.06 14.00
CA GLY A 51 0.86 -17.02 12.72
C GLY A 51 1.37 -18.01 11.68
N GLY A 52 2.33 -18.87 12.01
CA GLY A 52 2.79 -19.94 11.12
C GLY A 52 3.74 -19.49 10.00
N SER A 53 4.64 -20.39 9.59
CA SER A 53 5.69 -20.14 8.60
C SER A 53 6.17 -21.41 7.92
N PHE A 54 6.94 -21.26 6.84
CA PHE A 54 7.72 -22.35 6.24
C PHE A 54 9.21 -22.01 6.31
N ARG A 55 9.94 -22.61 7.25
CA ARG A 55 11.36 -22.35 7.53
C ARG A 55 12.28 -23.40 6.93
N VAL A 56 13.49 -23.00 6.59
CA VAL A 56 14.62 -23.89 6.28
C VAL A 56 15.82 -23.36 7.06
N GLU A 57 16.40 -24.22 7.88
CA GLU A 57 17.47 -23.88 8.81
C GLU A 57 18.63 -24.88 8.64
N PRO A 58 19.91 -24.45 8.66
CA PRO A 58 21.02 -25.39 8.70
C PRO A 58 21.01 -26.22 9.99
N ASP A 59 21.33 -27.52 9.88
CA ASP A 59 21.38 -28.42 11.04
C ASP A 59 22.49 -28.00 12.02
N GLY A 60 22.17 -27.92 13.31
CA GLY A 60 23.15 -27.60 14.35
C GLY A 60 23.56 -26.11 14.42
N ALA A 61 22.90 -25.23 13.67
CA ALA A 61 23.15 -23.80 13.76
C ALA A 61 22.83 -23.27 15.17
N ALA A 62 23.87 -22.91 15.92
CA ALA A 62 23.74 -21.99 17.05
C ALA A 62 23.12 -20.66 16.54
N PRO A 63 22.44 -19.87 17.39
CA PRO A 63 21.93 -18.57 16.95
C PRO A 63 23.04 -17.71 16.32
N GLY A 64 22.84 -17.33 15.05
CA GLY A 64 23.71 -16.40 14.32
C GLY A 64 24.41 -16.97 13.09
N PHE A 65 23.65 -17.43 12.09
CA PHE A 65 24.13 -17.58 10.71
C PHE A 65 24.09 -16.22 9.99
N ALA A 66 25.07 -15.98 9.12
CA ALA A 66 25.00 -14.87 8.18
C ALA A 66 24.00 -15.20 7.08
N SER A 67 23.24 -14.20 6.63
CA SER A 67 22.35 -14.37 5.49
C SER A 67 22.53 -13.27 4.45
N ARG A 68 22.35 -13.65 3.20
CA ARG A 68 22.29 -12.73 2.05
C ARG A 68 21.12 -13.14 1.18
N GLN A 69 20.34 -12.17 0.75
CA GLN A 69 19.20 -12.40 -0.13
C GLN A 69 19.32 -11.50 -1.37
N ALA A 70 19.03 -12.06 -2.54
CA ALA A 70 19.02 -11.32 -3.80
C ALA A 70 18.06 -11.98 -4.79
N TYR A 71 17.48 -11.21 -5.70
CA TYR A 71 16.78 -11.79 -6.84
C TYR A 71 17.78 -12.26 -7.88
N ARG A 72 17.48 -13.37 -8.57
CA ARG A 72 18.15 -13.67 -9.84
C ARG A 72 17.83 -12.56 -10.84
N GLU A 73 18.86 -12.11 -11.54
CA GLU A 73 18.81 -10.97 -12.46
C GLU A 73 17.61 -11.08 -13.42
N ASP A 74 16.86 -9.98 -13.52
CA ASP A 74 15.69 -9.85 -14.39
C ASP A 74 14.57 -10.88 -14.14
N THR A 75 14.44 -11.39 -12.90
CA THR A 75 13.37 -12.33 -12.51
C THR A 75 12.75 -12.04 -11.14
N ALA A 76 11.65 -12.75 -10.83
CA ALA A 76 11.05 -12.85 -9.50
C ALA A 76 11.50 -14.11 -8.72
N ILE A 77 12.61 -14.73 -9.08
CA ILE A 77 13.19 -15.87 -8.35
C ILE A 77 14.12 -15.32 -7.29
N LEU A 78 13.87 -15.68 -6.03
CA LEU A 78 14.60 -15.17 -4.88
C LEU A 78 15.64 -16.19 -4.43
N GLU A 79 16.90 -15.78 -4.35
CA GLU A 79 17.99 -16.57 -3.78
C GLU A 79 18.32 -16.08 -2.38
N THR A 80 18.30 -17.01 -1.42
CA THR A 80 18.77 -16.79 -0.06
C THR A 80 19.95 -17.69 0.22
N THR A 81 21.08 -17.11 0.59
CA THR A 81 22.28 -17.82 1.04
C THR A 81 22.38 -17.72 2.56
N LEU A 82 22.46 -18.85 3.24
CA LEU A 82 22.69 -18.94 4.68
C LEU A 82 24.07 -19.53 4.91
N SER A 83 24.92 -18.85 5.68
CA SER A 83 26.27 -19.30 6.01
C SER A 83 26.42 -19.42 7.51
N ASP A 84 26.77 -20.60 8.01
CA ASP A 84 27.06 -20.77 9.43
C ASP A 84 28.49 -20.32 9.79
N ARG A 85 28.84 -20.38 11.08
CA ARG A 85 30.17 -19.99 11.55
C ARG A 85 31.28 -20.98 11.18
N ALA A 86 30.93 -22.20 10.79
CA ALA A 86 31.86 -23.23 10.35
C ALA A 86 32.15 -23.13 8.83
N GLY A 87 31.46 -22.23 8.12
CA GLY A 87 31.60 -22.02 6.68
C GLY A 87 30.70 -22.92 5.84
N ASP A 88 29.74 -23.63 6.43
CA ASP A 88 28.73 -24.36 5.68
C ASP A 88 27.72 -23.38 5.07
N ILE A 89 27.52 -23.52 3.76
CA ILE A 89 26.67 -22.63 2.98
C ILE A 89 25.47 -23.42 2.44
N LEU A 90 24.29 -22.93 2.77
CA LEU A 90 23.03 -23.34 2.15
C LEU A 90 22.56 -22.28 1.17
N SER A 91 22.11 -22.72 -0.01
CA SER A 91 21.44 -21.88 -0.99
C SER A 91 20.00 -22.32 -1.15
N LEU A 92 19.07 -21.37 -1.06
CA LEU A 92 17.64 -21.56 -1.27
C LEU A 92 17.23 -20.72 -2.47
N ALA A 93 16.66 -21.35 -3.50
CA ALA A 93 15.97 -20.63 -4.56
C ALA A 93 14.45 -20.83 -4.37
N ASP A 94 13.75 -19.73 -4.08
CA ASP A 94 12.32 -19.70 -3.84
C ASP A 94 11.60 -19.00 -5.02
N TRP A 95 10.58 -19.62 -5.60
CA TRP A 95 9.74 -19.01 -6.63
C TRP A 95 8.36 -19.65 -6.71
N MET A 96 7.39 -18.90 -7.23
CA MET A 96 6.07 -19.41 -7.55
C MET A 96 5.93 -19.47 -9.08
N PRO A 97 5.84 -20.67 -9.69
CA PRO A 97 5.71 -20.78 -11.13
C PRO A 97 4.53 -19.95 -11.65
N TRP A 98 4.75 -19.15 -12.71
CA TRP A 98 3.70 -18.26 -13.23
C TRP A 98 2.43 -19.04 -13.62
N GLY A 99 1.28 -18.68 -13.03
CA GLY A 99 0.01 -19.41 -13.20
C GLY A 99 -0.06 -20.81 -12.55
N GLY A 100 0.95 -21.25 -11.80
CA GLY A 100 0.95 -22.51 -11.06
C GLY A 100 0.37 -22.39 -9.65
N ARG A 101 -0.22 -23.47 -9.12
CA ARG A 101 -0.86 -23.48 -7.77
C ARG A 101 0.10 -23.90 -6.65
N GLY A 102 1.16 -23.13 -6.43
CA GLY A 102 2.09 -23.40 -5.33
C GLY A 102 3.41 -22.65 -5.37
N LEU A 103 4.22 -22.93 -4.35
CA LEU A 103 5.56 -22.41 -4.14
C LEU A 103 6.57 -23.56 -4.29
N LEU A 104 7.66 -23.31 -5.02
CA LEU A 104 8.81 -24.21 -5.08
C LEU A 104 9.98 -23.62 -4.30
N ARG A 105 10.62 -24.48 -3.51
CA ARG A 105 11.84 -24.17 -2.76
C ARG A 105 12.92 -25.17 -3.15
N LEU A 106 13.97 -24.73 -3.81
CA LEU A 106 15.11 -25.58 -4.17
C LEU A 106 16.27 -25.33 -3.21
N ILE A 107 16.55 -26.33 -2.37
CA ILE A 107 17.56 -26.24 -1.31
C ILE A 107 18.82 -26.98 -1.74
N ARG A 108 19.99 -26.35 -1.62
CA ARG A 108 21.29 -26.93 -1.97
C ARG A 108 22.30 -26.67 -0.86
N GLY A 109 23.04 -27.70 -0.49
CA GLY A 109 24.27 -27.55 0.27
C GLY A 109 25.44 -27.33 -0.68
N LEU A 110 26.32 -26.36 -0.40
CA LEU A 110 27.51 -26.12 -1.22
C LEU A 110 28.71 -27.01 -0.84
N ARG A 111 28.62 -27.74 0.28
CA ARG A 111 29.59 -28.75 0.71
C ARG A 111 28.95 -30.13 0.77
N THR A 112 29.73 -31.16 0.49
CA THR A 112 29.34 -32.56 0.68
C THR A 112 28.98 -32.84 2.15
N GLY A 113 27.83 -33.50 2.35
CA GLY A 113 27.32 -33.85 3.68
C GLY A 113 26.58 -32.73 4.42
N ALA A 114 26.29 -31.61 3.74
CA ALA A 114 25.42 -30.57 4.29
C ALA A 114 24.04 -31.15 4.66
N ARG A 115 23.48 -30.66 5.77
CA ARG A 115 22.15 -31.04 6.26
C ARG A 115 21.38 -29.80 6.68
N ALA A 116 20.06 -29.89 6.57
CA ALA A 116 19.17 -28.82 6.94
C ALA A 116 17.86 -29.38 7.47
N THR A 117 17.18 -28.61 8.29
CA THR A 117 15.83 -28.91 8.73
C THR A 117 14.86 -27.95 8.05
N ALA A 118 13.85 -28.50 7.36
CA ALA A 118 12.73 -27.71 6.86
C ALA A 118 11.51 -27.93 7.77
N ILE A 119 10.82 -26.84 8.13
CA ILE A 119 9.72 -26.83 9.09
C ILE A 119 8.53 -26.10 8.49
N LEU A 120 7.42 -26.81 8.26
CA LEU A 120 6.17 -26.24 7.81
C LEU A 120 5.16 -26.22 8.97
N GLU A 121 4.81 -25.02 9.41
CA GLU A 121 3.87 -24.73 10.49
C GLU A 121 2.76 -23.80 9.93
N PRO A 122 1.70 -24.29 9.29
CA PRO A 122 0.64 -23.41 8.84
C PRO A 122 -0.26 -22.97 10.00
N ALA A 123 -0.83 -21.78 9.89
CA ALA A 123 -1.85 -21.26 10.79
C ALA A 123 -3.00 -20.69 9.97
N PHE A 124 -3.89 -21.58 9.53
CA PHE A 124 -5.00 -21.24 8.66
C PHE A 124 -5.91 -20.15 9.24
N ASP A 125 -6.42 -19.32 8.34
CA ASP A 125 -7.37 -18.26 8.64
C ASP A 125 -6.90 -17.35 9.78
N TYR A 126 -5.67 -16.85 9.65
CA TYR A 126 -5.04 -16.01 10.67
C TYR A 126 -5.00 -16.70 12.04
N ARG A 127 -4.65 -18.00 12.05
CA ARG A 127 -4.62 -18.86 13.24
C ARG A 127 -5.99 -19.13 13.89
N ARG A 128 -7.10 -18.93 13.16
CA ARG A 128 -8.45 -19.32 13.65
C ARG A 128 -8.81 -20.75 13.27
N GLY A 129 -8.19 -21.30 12.22
CA GLY A 129 -8.45 -22.65 11.74
C GLY A 129 -7.52 -23.70 12.34
N GLN A 130 -8.11 -24.72 12.97
CA GLN A 130 -7.40 -25.93 13.37
C GLN A 130 -7.33 -26.92 12.20
N HIS A 131 -6.25 -27.69 12.12
CA HIS A 131 -6.05 -28.67 11.06
C HIS A 131 -5.39 -29.95 11.61
N LEU A 132 -5.65 -31.05 10.91
CA LEU A 132 -4.90 -32.29 11.10
C LEU A 132 -3.80 -32.38 10.04
N VAL A 133 -2.73 -33.10 10.38
CA VAL A 133 -1.62 -33.39 9.47
C VAL A 133 -1.71 -34.85 9.09
N SER A 134 -1.69 -35.13 7.79
CA SER A 134 -1.62 -36.49 7.26
C SER A 134 -0.39 -36.63 6.36
N LEU A 135 0.17 -37.84 6.32
CA LEU A 135 1.30 -38.20 5.49
C LEU A 135 0.93 -39.42 4.65
N CYS A 136 1.11 -39.31 3.34
CA CYS A 136 0.99 -40.44 2.42
C CYS A 136 2.23 -40.57 1.54
N GLN A 137 2.37 -41.74 0.92
CA GLN A 137 3.42 -42.04 -0.06
C GLN A 137 2.77 -42.19 -1.43
N GLU A 138 3.31 -41.53 -2.43
CA GLU A 138 2.76 -41.49 -3.79
C GLU A 138 3.89 -41.54 -4.82
N ARG A 139 3.55 -41.88 -6.07
CA ARG A 139 4.50 -41.79 -7.19
C ARG A 139 4.06 -40.70 -8.14
N VAL A 140 4.96 -39.78 -8.46
CA VAL A 140 4.75 -38.73 -9.45
C VAL A 140 5.76 -38.92 -10.56
N ARG A 141 5.28 -39.13 -11.80
CA ARG A 141 6.13 -39.45 -12.96
C ARG A 141 7.10 -40.61 -12.67
N GLY A 142 6.62 -41.64 -11.98
CA GLY A 142 7.41 -42.82 -11.61
C GLY A 142 8.36 -42.62 -10.43
N LEU A 143 8.58 -41.40 -9.94
CA LEU A 143 9.46 -41.12 -8.79
C LEU A 143 8.68 -41.16 -7.48
N PRO A 144 9.26 -41.68 -6.38
CA PRO A 144 8.58 -41.77 -5.10
C PRO A 144 8.62 -40.44 -4.33
N PHE A 145 7.46 -40.03 -3.82
CA PHE A 145 7.26 -38.83 -3.02
C PHE A 145 6.54 -39.15 -1.72
N ALA A 146 6.95 -38.48 -0.65
CA ALA A 146 6.12 -38.27 0.51
C ALA A 146 5.26 -37.01 0.29
N ARG A 147 3.99 -37.06 0.64
CA ARG A 147 3.08 -35.90 0.61
C ARG A 147 2.49 -35.68 1.99
N VAL A 148 2.76 -34.50 2.53
CA VAL A 148 2.12 -34.01 3.75
C VAL A 148 0.91 -33.17 3.36
N MET A 149 -0.26 -33.49 3.91
CA MET A 149 -1.51 -32.77 3.64
C MET A 149 -2.09 -32.19 4.92
N MET A 150 -2.47 -30.92 4.84
CA MET A 150 -3.07 -30.12 5.90
C MET A 150 -4.25 -29.34 5.32
N SER A 151 -5.43 -29.42 5.93
CA SER A 151 -6.65 -28.83 5.37
C SER A 151 -7.44 -28.06 6.41
N PHE A 152 -8.05 -26.95 5.98
CA PHE A 152 -9.01 -26.18 6.76
C PHE A 152 -10.08 -25.59 5.82
N GLY A 153 -11.36 -25.82 6.15
CA GLY A 153 -12.47 -25.44 5.28
C GLY A 153 -12.33 -26.08 3.90
N ASP A 154 -12.37 -25.24 2.85
CA ASP A 154 -12.26 -25.66 1.46
C ASP A 154 -10.82 -25.64 0.92
N LEU A 155 -9.83 -25.26 1.74
CA LEU A 155 -8.43 -25.17 1.33
C LEU A 155 -7.63 -26.38 1.84
N SER A 156 -6.83 -26.98 0.97
CA SER A 156 -5.84 -28.00 1.33
C SER A 156 -4.45 -27.59 0.86
N LEU A 157 -3.47 -27.68 1.77
CA LEU A 157 -2.04 -27.57 1.48
C LEU A 157 -1.44 -28.95 1.27
N HIS A 158 -0.52 -29.03 0.32
CA HIS A 158 0.20 -30.25 -0.04
C HIS A 158 1.68 -29.96 -0.13
N LEU A 159 2.46 -30.44 0.85
CA LEU A 159 3.92 -30.40 0.77
C LEU A 159 4.41 -31.71 0.17
N TRP A 160 4.94 -31.64 -1.05
CA TRP A 160 5.51 -32.75 -1.78
C TRP A 160 7.02 -32.79 -1.60
N ILE A 161 7.52 -33.96 -1.22
CA ILE A 161 8.90 -34.19 -0.80
C ILE A 161 9.42 -35.41 -1.57
N PRO A 162 10.40 -35.27 -2.47
CA PRO A 162 11.07 -36.42 -3.05
C PRO A 162 11.65 -37.28 -1.92
N GLN A 163 11.42 -38.60 -1.93
CA GLN A 163 11.97 -39.46 -0.86
C GLN A 163 13.50 -39.42 -0.79
N SER A 164 14.16 -39.05 -1.88
CA SER A 164 15.60 -38.83 -1.93
C SER A 164 16.08 -37.57 -1.20
N ALA A 165 15.19 -36.64 -0.86
CA ALA A 165 15.55 -35.37 -0.23
C ALA A 165 15.76 -35.48 1.28
N GLY A 166 15.15 -36.47 1.93
CA GLY A 166 15.26 -36.63 3.38
C GLY A 166 14.10 -37.36 4.02
N LYS A 167 14.09 -37.37 5.36
CA LYS A 167 13.05 -38.02 6.18
C LYS A 167 12.06 -36.98 6.70
N VAL A 168 10.78 -37.31 6.65
CA VAL A 168 9.71 -36.46 7.18
C VAL A 168 9.18 -37.01 8.50
N ARG A 169 8.95 -36.12 9.46
CA ARG A 169 8.34 -36.39 10.77
C ARG A 169 7.16 -35.43 10.96
N ILE A 170 6.00 -36.00 11.28
CA ILE A 170 4.85 -35.20 11.73
C ILE A 170 5.02 -34.95 13.22
N VAL A 171 4.92 -33.69 13.63
CA VAL A 171 4.86 -33.32 15.03
C VAL A 171 3.43 -32.88 15.34
N PRO A 172 2.69 -33.63 16.18
CA PRO A 172 1.37 -33.22 16.61
C PRO A 172 1.42 -31.87 17.31
N GLY A 173 0.60 -30.93 16.86
CA GLY A 173 0.57 -29.59 17.41
C GLY A 173 -0.31 -29.48 18.63
N VAL A 174 0.01 -28.52 19.50
CA VAL A 174 -0.87 -28.13 20.62
C VAL A 174 -2.10 -27.43 20.05
N ARG A 175 -3.31 -27.86 20.48
CA ARG A 175 -4.62 -27.30 20.04
C ARG A 175 -4.89 -27.37 18.53
N GLY A 176 -4.42 -28.42 17.85
CA GLY A 176 -4.75 -28.66 16.44
C GLY A 176 -3.94 -27.83 15.43
N PHE A 177 -2.73 -27.39 15.80
CA PHE A 177 -1.78 -26.71 14.91
C PHE A 177 -0.57 -27.61 14.62
N GLY A 178 -0.79 -28.76 13.98
CA GLY A 178 0.29 -29.70 13.69
C GLY A 178 1.29 -29.16 12.68
N GLU A 179 2.55 -29.59 12.80
CA GLU A 179 3.65 -29.18 11.92
C GLU A 179 4.30 -30.38 11.23
N ALA A 180 4.97 -30.11 10.12
CA ALA A 180 5.81 -31.08 9.43
C ALA A 180 7.27 -30.67 9.55
N ARG A 181 8.12 -31.56 10.07
CA ARG A 181 9.58 -31.39 10.11
C ARG A 181 10.25 -32.35 9.16
N LEU A 182 11.19 -31.84 8.38
CA LEU A 182 11.92 -32.59 7.37
C LEU A 182 13.41 -32.49 7.67
N ASP A 183 14.04 -33.61 7.97
CA ASP A 183 15.48 -33.71 8.11
C ASP A 183 16.05 -33.97 6.69
N LEU A 184 16.67 -32.96 6.09
CA LEU A 184 17.16 -32.97 4.71
C LEU A 184 18.60 -33.45 4.62
N ASP A 185 18.86 -34.38 3.70
CA ASP A 185 20.19 -34.76 3.27
C ASP A 185 20.52 -34.01 1.97
N LEU A 186 21.42 -33.04 2.06
CA LEU A 186 21.78 -32.17 0.94
C LEU A 186 23.02 -32.67 0.18
N SER A 187 23.30 -33.99 0.22
CA SER A 187 24.20 -34.64 -0.75
C SER A 187 23.71 -34.48 -2.19
N ARG A 188 22.42 -34.20 -2.38
CA ARG A 188 21.80 -33.76 -3.64
C ARG A 188 20.86 -32.58 -3.37
N PRO A 189 20.55 -31.75 -4.37
CA PRO A 189 19.53 -30.72 -4.23
C PRO A 189 18.18 -31.30 -3.80
N ALA A 190 17.51 -30.62 -2.86
CA ALA A 190 16.22 -30.99 -2.32
C ALA A 190 15.13 -30.00 -2.80
N PRO A 191 14.36 -30.33 -3.85
CA PRO A 191 13.21 -29.54 -4.24
C PRO A 191 12.00 -29.86 -3.37
N LEU A 192 11.44 -28.86 -2.72
CA LEU A 192 10.20 -28.94 -1.97
C LEU A 192 9.11 -28.17 -2.71
N TRP A 193 7.95 -28.80 -2.93
CA TRP A 193 6.81 -28.17 -3.59
C TRP A 193 5.65 -28.05 -2.60
N LEU A 194 5.31 -26.81 -2.23
CA LEU A 194 4.14 -26.49 -1.42
C LEU A 194 3.00 -26.07 -2.36
N GLY A 195 2.20 -27.05 -2.77
CA GLY A 195 1.02 -26.84 -3.59
C GLY A 195 -0.24 -26.60 -2.75
N TYR A 196 -1.29 -26.08 -3.37
CA TYR A 196 -2.61 -26.01 -2.78
C TYR A 196 -3.71 -26.49 -3.73
N SER A 197 -4.85 -26.86 -3.17
CA SER A 197 -6.07 -27.16 -3.90
C SER A 197 -7.30 -26.66 -3.14
N SER A 198 -8.30 -26.21 -3.88
CA SER A 198 -9.63 -25.91 -3.32
C SER A 198 -10.48 -27.18 -3.27
N ARG A 199 -11.63 -27.13 -2.59
CA ARG A 199 -12.60 -28.24 -2.54
C ARG A 199 -12.97 -28.69 -3.95
N GLY A 200 -12.84 -29.99 -4.21
CA GLY A 200 -13.15 -30.60 -5.51
C GLY A 200 -12.04 -30.50 -6.55
N GLU A 201 -10.96 -29.76 -6.28
CA GLU A 201 -9.79 -29.71 -7.16
C GLU A 201 -8.77 -30.78 -6.77
N PRO A 202 -8.17 -31.48 -7.74
CA PRO A 202 -7.07 -32.39 -7.45
C PRO A 202 -5.83 -31.60 -6.97
N PRO A 203 -5.04 -32.16 -6.03
CA PRO A 203 -3.76 -31.59 -5.63
C PRO A 203 -2.87 -31.32 -6.85
N ALA A 204 -2.27 -30.13 -6.92
CA ALA A 204 -1.30 -29.83 -7.97
C ALA A 204 -0.05 -30.71 -7.79
N PRO A 205 0.30 -31.58 -8.76
CA PRO A 205 1.49 -32.42 -8.66
C PRO A 205 2.75 -31.54 -8.72
N PRO A 206 3.87 -31.97 -8.11
CA PRO A 206 5.11 -31.22 -8.16
C PRO A 206 5.60 -31.10 -9.60
N PRO A 207 6.07 -29.92 -10.05
CA PRO A 207 6.73 -29.78 -11.34
C PRO A 207 8.13 -30.41 -11.29
N GLU A 208 8.77 -30.59 -12.44
CA GLU A 208 10.19 -30.97 -12.50
C GLU A 208 11.03 -29.74 -12.12
N ALA A 209 11.59 -29.73 -10.91
CA ALA A 209 12.10 -28.50 -10.29
C ALA A 209 13.15 -27.74 -11.13
N PHE A 210 14.13 -28.45 -11.70
CA PHE A 210 15.19 -27.80 -12.51
C PHE A 210 14.64 -27.27 -13.83
N GLY A 211 13.86 -28.07 -14.55
CA GLY A 211 13.22 -27.61 -15.79
C GLY A 211 12.24 -26.46 -15.54
N ALA A 212 11.52 -26.48 -14.42
CA ALA A 212 10.62 -25.41 -14.02
C ALA A 212 11.38 -24.11 -13.67
N LEU A 213 12.54 -24.20 -13.03
CA LEU A 213 13.38 -23.05 -12.72
C LEU A 213 13.88 -22.37 -14.01
N GLU A 214 14.42 -23.13 -14.95
CA GLU A 214 14.89 -22.59 -16.23
C GLU A 214 13.75 -22.01 -17.07
N ALA A 215 12.59 -22.67 -17.08
CA ALA A 215 11.41 -22.17 -17.78
C ALA A 215 10.93 -20.83 -17.17
N GLU A 216 10.93 -20.72 -15.84
CA GLU A 216 10.55 -19.50 -15.13
C GLU A 216 11.52 -18.35 -15.42
N GLU A 217 12.83 -18.60 -15.40
CA GLU A 217 13.85 -17.59 -15.77
C GLU A 217 13.66 -17.07 -17.19
N ARG A 218 13.48 -17.98 -18.16
CA ARG A 218 13.23 -17.59 -19.55
C ARG A 218 11.95 -16.77 -19.68
N ALA A 219 10.87 -17.15 -19.00
CA ALA A 219 9.60 -16.45 -19.05
C ALA A 219 9.70 -15.02 -18.48
N TRP A 220 10.39 -14.83 -17.36
CA TRP A 220 10.60 -13.50 -16.78
C TRP A 220 11.44 -12.60 -17.67
N ARG A 221 12.58 -13.10 -18.17
CA ARG A 221 13.46 -12.34 -19.05
C ARG A 221 12.78 -11.99 -20.38
N ALA A 222 12.03 -12.93 -20.95
CA ALA A 222 11.25 -12.69 -22.17
C ALA A 222 10.19 -11.61 -21.94
N TRP A 223 9.46 -11.67 -20.83
CA TRP A 223 8.49 -10.63 -20.51
C TRP A 223 9.15 -9.26 -20.31
N LEU A 224 10.22 -9.18 -19.52
CA LEU A 224 10.89 -7.93 -19.19
C LEU A 224 11.58 -7.30 -20.40
N SER A 225 11.96 -8.10 -21.41
CA SER A 225 12.57 -7.61 -22.66
C SER A 225 11.69 -6.63 -23.44
N ARG A 226 10.38 -6.57 -23.13
CA ARG A 226 9.42 -5.60 -23.70
C ARG A 226 9.60 -4.17 -23.19
N SER A 227 10.34 -3.98 -22.09
CA SER A 227 10.53 -2.66 -21.51
C SER A 227 11.25 -1.73 -22.49
N ASN A 228 10.71 -0.53 -22.66
CA ASN A 228 11.28 0.52 -23.52
C ASN A 228 12.28 1.45 -22.79
N TYR A 229 12.59 1.18 -21.52
CA TYR A 229 13.46 2.05 -20.72
C TYR A 229 14.93 1.60 -20.75
N ALA A 230 15.81 2.52 -21.15
CA ALA A 230 17.26 2.33 -21.19
C ALA A 230 18.04 3.41 -20.40
N GLY A 231 17.37 4.13 -19.51
CA GLY A 231 17.97 5.22 -18.74
C GLY A 231 18.85 4.75 -17.58
N ARG A 232 19.45 5.72 -16.88
CA ARG A 232 20.41 5.54 -15.77
C ARG A 232 19.99 4.57 -14.67
N HIS A 233 18.70 4.50 -14.35
CA HIS A 233 18.18 3.71 -13.22
C HIS A 233 17.56 2.39 -13.70
N ARG A 234 18.11 1.80 -14.77
CA ARG A 234 17.54 0.64 -15.48
C ARG A 234 17.20 -0.53 -14.57
N GLU A 235 18.11 -0.88 -13.66
CA GLU A 235 17.93 -2.03 -12.76
C GLU A 235 16.78 -1.82 -11.77
N LEU A 236 16.69 -0.63 -11.16
CA LEU A 236 15.58 -0.28 -10.28
C LEU A 236 14.25 -0.20 -11.04
N PHE A 237 14.26 0.39 -12.24
CA PHE A 237 13.08 0.46 -13.10
C PHE A 237 12.54 -0.93 -13.44
N ARG A 238 13.43 -1.85 -13.83
CA ARG A 238 13.12 -3.26 -14.10
C ARG A 238 12.58 -3.99 -12.88
N ARG A 239 13.19 -3.77 -11.70
CA ARG A 239 12.69 -4.32 -10.45
C ARG A 239 11.29 -3.81 -10.12
N SER A 240 11.02 -2.51 -10.30
CA SER A 240 9.68 -1.94 -10.12
C SER A 240 8.65 -2.57 -11.07
N LEU A 241 9.01 -2.80 -12.34
CA LEU A 241 8.14 -3.50 -13.30
C LEU A 241 7.80 -4.92 -12.85
N ILE A 242 8.79 -5.70 -12.41
CA ILE A 242 8.57 -7.06 -11.88
C ILE A 242 7.63 -7.01 -10.67
N THR A 243 7.87 -6.10 -9.73
CA THR A 243 7.03 -5.93 -8.54
C THR A 243 5.58 -5.55 -8.91
N MET A 244 5.38 -4.62 -9.84
CA MET A 244 4.03 -4.26 -10.31
C MET A 244 3.34 -5.45 -10.98
N ARG A 245 4.05 -6.23 -11.80
CA ARG A 245 3.50 -7.45 -12.40
C ARG A 245 3.12 -8.50 -11.37
N LEU A 246 3.93 -8.67 -10.32
CA LEU A 246 3.59 -9.56 -9.21
C LEU A 246 2.33 -9.10 -8.46
N LEU A 247 2.02 -7.80 -8.45
CA LEU A 247 0.81 -7.21 -7.87
C LEU A 247 -0.36 -7.10 -8.86
N SER A 248 -0.17 -7.43 -10.14
CA SER A 248 -1.25 -7.52 -11.13
C SER A 248 -1.94 -8.87 -11.01
N TYR A 249 -3.16 -8.87 -10.48
CA TYR A 249 -3.98 -10.07 -10.31
C TYR A 249 -4.55 -10.50 -11.66
N ARG A 250 -3.87 -11.48 -12.25
CA ARG A 250 -4.08 -11.99 -13.62
C ARG A 250 -5.52 -12.41 -13.92
N PRO A 251 -6.30 -13.03 -13.01
CA PRO A 251 -7.64 -13.49 -13.33
C PRO A 251 -8.66 -12.37 -13.61
N SER A 252 -8.52 -11.19 -13.03
CA SER A 252 -9.46 -10.08 -13.24
C SER A 252 -8.84 -8.84 -13.88
N GLY A 253 -7.51 -8.68 -13.80
CA GLY A 253 -6.81 -7.45 -14.20
C GLY A 253 -6.66 -6.42 -13.08
N ALA A 254 -7.22 -6.67 -11.89
CA ALA A 254 -7.04 -5.80 -10.73
C ALA A 254 -5.55 -5.65 -10.37
N ILE A 255 -5.11 -4.45 -9.99
CA ILE A 255 -3.74 -4.21 -9.50
C ILE A 255 -3.84 -3.85 -8.01
N LEU A 256 -3.10 -4.58 -7.18
CA LEU A 256 -3.12 -4.40 -5.73
C LEU A 256 -2.34 -3.15 -5.30
N ALA A 257 -2.78 -2.50 -4.22
CA ALA A 257 -2.01 -1.45 -3.58
C ALA A 257 -0.74 -2.01 -2.88
N ALA A 258 -0.87 -3.12 -2.16
CA ALA A 258 0.28 -3.88 -1.64
C ALA A 258 -0.07 -5.36 -1.38
N ALA A 259 0.97 -6.19 -1.20
CA ALA A 259 0.84 -7.62 -0.87
C ALA A 259 0.50 -7.90 0.62
N THR A 260 0.45 -6.87 1.45
CA THR A 260 0.40 -6.99 2.92
C THR A 260 -0.82 -6.32 3.54
N CYS A 261 -1.15 -6.73 4.76
CA CYS A 261 -2.11 -6.05 5.61
C CYS A 261 -1.51 -5.72 6.97
N SER A 262 -2.15 -4.82 7.70
CA SER A 262 -1.88 -4.54 9.11
C SER A 262 -0.44 -4.15 9.44
N LEU A 263 0.23 -3.44 8.52
CA LEU A 263 1.52 -2.81 8.76
C LEU A 263 1.28 -1.32 9.02
N SER A 264 1.57 -0.87 10.24
CA SER A 264 1.41 0.55 10.58
C SER A 264 2.51 1.42 9.99
N GLN A 265 2.16 2.66 9.66
CA GLN A 265 3.10 3.69 9.20
C GLN A 265 4.24 3.95 10.20
N HIS A 266 3.92 3.92 11.49
CA HIS A 266 4.89 3.88 12.58
C HIS A 266 4.29 3.10 13.78
N PRO A 267 5.11 2.53 14.67
CA PRO A 267 4.62 1.81 15.84
C PRO A 267 3.61 2.64 16.65
N GLY A 268 2.45 2.07 16.94
CA GLY A 268 1.39 2.70 17.74
C GLY A 268 0.58 3.77 17.01
N ALA A 269 0.73 3.91 15.70
CA ALA A 269 -0.08 4.82 14.88
C ALA A 269 -1.56 4.42 14.84
N GLY A 270 -1.91 3.16 15.12
CA GLY A 270 -3.29 2.66 14.99
C GLY A 270 -3.80 2.63 13.54
N ALA A 271 -2.94 2.86 12.56
CA ALA A 271 -3.23 2.88 11.12
C ALA A 271 -2.73 1.60 10.40
N ALA A 272 -2.89 0.45 11.05
CA ALA A 272 -2.60 -0.87 10.49
C ALA A 272 -3.78 -1.31 9.59
N TYR A 273 -3.78 -0.89 8.32
CA TYR A 273 -4.86 -1.21 7.36
C TYR A 273 -4.52 -2.39 6.44
N ASP A 274 -5.54 -2.98 5.81
CA ASP A 274 -5.36 -4.01 4.79
C ASP A 274 -5.21 -3.37 3.40
N TYR A 275 -4.06 -3.58 2.76
CA TYR A 275 -3.72 -3.03 1.44
C TYR A 275 -3.84 -4.05 0.30
N ARG A 276 -4.34 -5.27 0.57
CA ARG A 276 -4.43 -6.36 -0.41
C ARG A 276 -5.61 -6.23 -1.38
N PHE A 277 -6.09 -5.01 -1.55
CA PHE A 277 -7.24 -4.66 -2.38
C PHE A 277 -6.79 -3.82 -3.57
N CYS A 278 -7.68 -3.68 -4.55
CA CYS A 278 -7.47 -2.81 -5.69
C CYS A 278 -8.07 -1.43 -5.34
N TRP A 279 -7.23 -0.48 -4.93
CA TRP A 279 -7.64 0.92 -4.95
C TRP A 279 -7.65 1.39 -6.39
N THR A 280 -8.77 1.98 -6.80
CA THR A 280 -8.96 2.42 -8.19
C THR A 280 -7.91 3.46 -8.58
N ARG A 281 -7.56 4.38 -7.68
CA ARG A 281 -6.49 5.39 -7.88
C ARG A 281 -5.12 4.75 -8.05
N ASP A 282 -4.70 3.92 -7.09
CA ASP A 282 -3.38 3.31 -7.05
C ASP A 282 -3.14 2.43 -8.29
N ALA A 283 -4.15 1.66 -8.66
CA ALA A 283 -4.13 0.83 -9.85
C ALA A 283 -4.11 1.65 -11.15
N SER A 284 -4.75 2.83 -11.20
CA SER A 284 -4.61 3.76 -12.32
C SER A 284 -3.18 4.25 -12.50
N TYR A 285 -2.48 4.64 -11.42
CA TYR A 285 -1.07 5.04 -11.52
C TYR A 285 -0.19 3.90 -12.03
N ALA A 286 -0.40 2.68 -11.52
CA ALA A 286 0.34 1.51 -11.95
C ALA A 286 0.06 1.18 -13.44
N ALA A 287 -1.19 1.25 -13.88
CA ALA A 287 -1.57 1.02 -15.27
C ALA A 287 -0.97 2.06 -16.22
N SER A 288 -0.99 3.35 -15.85
CA SER A 288 -0.30 4.41 -16.59
C SER A 288 1.20 4.13 -16.72
N ALA A 289 1.87 3.78 -15.62
CA ALA A 289 3.29 3.46 -15.62
C ALA A 289 3.62 2.24 -16.51
N LEU A 290 2.81 1.18 -16.44
CA LEU A 290 2.95 -0.02 -17.27
C LEU A 290 2.75 0.29 -18.76
N ALA A 291 1.72 1.06 -19.12
CA ALA A 291 1.46 1.48 -20.49
C ALA A 291 2.64 2.28 -21.06
N GLN A 292 3.13 3.27 -20.32
CA GLN A 292 4.28 4.10 -20.72
C GLN A 292 5.57 3.28 -20.84
N ALA A 293 5.71 2.19 -20.08
CA ALA A 293 6.86 1.29 -20.10
C ALA A 293 6.80 0.18 -21.17
N GLY A 294 5.71 0.06 -21.94
CA GLY A 294 5.51 -0.96 -22.99
C GLY A 294 4.70 -2.20 -22.59
N PHE A 295 4.13 -2.22 -21.38
CA PHE A 295 3.34 -3.31 -20.80
C PHE A 295 1.84 -3.05 -20.96
N VAL A 296 1.42 -2.92 -22.23
CA VAL A 296 0.05 -2.53 -22.60
C VAL A 296 -1.01 -3.55 -22.20
N GLU A 297 -0.67 -4.84 -22.11
CA GLU A 297 -1.62 -5.91 -21.77
C GLU A 297 -2.06 -5.81 -20.31
N GLU A 298 -1.11 -5.60 -19.41
CA GLU A 298 -1.36 -5.42 -17.99
C GLU A 298 -2.14 -4.12 -17.72
N ALA A 299 -1.78 -3.03 -18.41
CA ALA A 299 -2.52 -1.78 -18.34
C ALA A 299 -3.96 -1.92 -18.86
N LYS A 300 -4.15 -2.57 -20.01
CA LYS A 300 -5.47 -2.85 -20.58
C LYS A 300 -6.32 -3.72 -19.66
N ALA A 301 -5.74 -4.76 -19.05
CA ALA A 301 -6.44 -5.63 -18.12
C ALA A 301 -7.00 -4.85 -16.92
N PHE A 302 -6.25 -3.88 -16.39
CA PHE A 302 -6.77 -2.99 -15.35
C PHE A 302 -7.90 -2.09 -15.85
N ILE A 303 -7.76 -1.49 -17.04
CA ILE A 303 -8.84 -0.66 -17.61
C ILE A 303 -10.12 -1.49 -17.76
N ASP A 304 -10.02 -2.72 -18.28
CA ASP A 304 -11.16 -3.63 -18.39
C ASP A 304 -11.78 -3.94 -17.01
N PHE A 305 -10.95 -4.21 -15.99
CA PHE A 305 -11.40 -4.37 -14.61
C PHE A 305 -12.16 -3.14 -14.08
N ALA A 306 -11.58 -1.95 -14.23
CA ALA A 306 -12.16 -0.70 -13.74
C ALA A 306 -13.54 -0.44 -14.36
N PHE A 307 -13.69 -0.62 -15.67
CA PHE A 307 -14.99 -0.48 -16.34
C PHE A 307 -15.94 -1.64 -16.05
N ALA A 308 -15.45 -2.85 -15.73
CA ALA A 308 -16.31 -3.95 -15.30
C ALA A 308 -16.97 -3.69 -13.93
N VAL A 309 -16.26 -3.09 -12.97
CA VAL A 309 -16.79 -2.79 -11.61
C VAL A 309 -17.58 -1.48 -11.51
N MET A 310 -17.63 -0.71 -12.60
CA MET A 310 -18.32 0.57 -12.70
C MET A 310 -19.84 0.44 -12.46
N ASP A 311 -20.40 1.28 -11.58
CA ASP A 311 -21.85 1.45 -11.44
C ASP A 311 -22.39 2.30 -12.60
N ARG A 312 -23.17 1.70 -13.49
CA ARG A 312 -23.75 2.39 -14.66
C ARG A 312 -25.10 3.06 -14.38
N ARG A 313 -25.62 2.97 -13.15
CA ARG A 313 -26.91 3.61 -12.80
C ARG A 313 -26.75 5.12 -12.72
N ALA A 314 -27.66 5.83 -13.39
CA ALA A 314 -27.67 7.29 -13.41
C ALA A 314 -27.65 7.88 -11.98
N GLY A 315 -26.78 8.87 -11.76
CA GLY A 315 -26.64 9.58 -10.49
C GLY A 315 -25.93 8.81 -9.36
N LYS A 316 -25.52 7.55 -9.58
CA LYS A 316 -24.63 6.82 -8.66
C LYS A 316 -23.17 7.14 -8.96
N LYS A 317 -22.31 7.03 -7.94
CA LYS A 317 -20.86 7.13 -8.11
C LYS A 317 -20.38 5.97 -9.02
N PRO A 318 -19.65 6.24 -10.11
CA PRO A 318 -19.15 5.20 -11.00
C PRO A 318 -18.28 4.18 -10.28
N TRP A 319 -17.39 4.66 -9.40
CA TRP A 319 -16.42 3.82 -8.69
C TRP A 319 -16.47 4.01 -7.18
N GLN A 320 -16.10 2.95 -6.47
CA GLN A 320 -15.71 2.98 -5.06
C GLN A 320 -14.19 3.24 -4.95
N PRO A 321 -13.71 3.77 -3.82
CA PRO A 321 -12.27 3.92 -3.55
C PRO A 321 -11.49 2.64 -3.83
N LEU A 322 -12.01 1.51 -3.33
CA LEU A 322 -11.38 0.20 -3.49
C LEU A 322 -12.41 -0.91 -3.70
N TYR A 323 -11.92 -2.01 -4.26
CA TYR A 323 -12.65 -3.25 -4.49
C TYR A 323 -11.82 -4.46 -4.06
N GLY A 324 -12.51 -5.56 -3.74
CA GLY A 324 -11.91 -6.88 -3.76
C GLY A 324 -11.28 -7.15 -5.13
N ILE A 325 -10.20 -7.91 -5.17
CA ILE A 325 -9.45 -8.17 -6.41
C ILE A 325 -10.26 -8.96 -7.45
N GLY A 326 -11.36 -9.61 -7.06
CA GLY A 326 -12.33 -10.22 -7.98
C GLY A 326 -13.45 -9.26 -8.42
N GLY A 327 -13.42 -8.00 -7.97
CA GLY A 327 -14.46 -7.00 -8.19
C GLY A 327 -15.51 -6.95 -7.07
N GLU A 328 -15.27 -7.64 -5.96
CA GLU A 328 -16.17 -7.65 -4.81
C GLU A 328 -16.35 -6.22 -4.25
N ARG A 329 -17.61 -5.82 -4.05
CA ARG A 329 -17.97 -4.47 -3.57
C ARG A 329 -17.97 -4.32 -2.06
N ASP A 330 -18.12 -5.43 -1.34
CA ASP A 330 -18.11 -5.41 0.12
C ASP A 330 -16.71 -5.79 0.60
N CYS A 331 -16.01 -4.80 1.17
CA CYS A 331 -14.68 -4.96 1.74
C CYS A 331 -14.70 -4.64 3.23
N ALA A 332 -15.79 -4.99 3.93
CA ALA A 332 -15.99 -4.72 5.34
C ALA A 332 -14.74 -5.03 6.18
N GLU A 333 -14.37 -4.04 7.01
CA GLU A 333 -13.25 -4.13 7.92
C GLU A 333 -13.61 -4.96 9.16
N ALA A 334 -12.70 -5.82 9.60
CA ALA A 334 -12.78 -6.54 10.86
C ALA A 334 -11.46 -6.44 11.63
N GLU A 335 -11.55 -6.37 12.96
CA GLU A 335 -10.40 -6.34 13.87
C GLU A 335 -10.15 -7.71 14.50
N LEU A 336 -8.90 -8.18 14.42
CA LEU A 336 -8.43 -9.43 14.98
C LEU A 336 -7.56 -9.15 16.21
N TRP A 337 -8.18 -9.19 17.39
CA TRP A 337 -7.53 -8.90 18.68
C TRP A 337 -6.72 -10.06 19.25
N HIS A 338 -6.86 -11.27 18.69
CA HIS A 338 -6.12 -12.45 19.13
C HIS A 338 -4.68 -12.51 18.60
N LEU A 339 -4.32 -11.61 17.69
CA LEU A 339 -2.97 -11.47 17.13
C LEU A 339 -2.26 -10.27 17.75
N ALA A 340 -0.96 -10.42 17.97
CA ALA A 340 -0.12 -9.36 18.51
C ALA A 340 0.02 -8.15 17.58
N GLY A 341 -0.13 -8.34 16.26
CA GLY A 341 0.11 -7.32 15.25
C GLY A 341 1.60 -7.20 14.89
N PHE A 342 1.87 -6.63 13.72
CA PHE A 342 3.24 -6.41 13.26
C PHE A 342 4.01 -5.57 14.28
N LEU A 343 5.14 -6.10 14.78
CA LEU A 343 5.92 -5.50 15.88
C LEU A 343 5.11 -5.20 17.15
N GLY A 344 4.02 -5.93 17.39
CA GLY A 344 3.14 -5.73 18.55
C GLY A 344 2.09 -4.64 18.37
N ASP A 345 1.88 -4.15 17.14
CA ASP A 345 0.92 -3.08 16.85
C ASP A 345 -0.49 -3.62 16.58
N ALA A 346 -1.19 -3.97 17.66
CA ALA A 346 -2.58 -4.41 17.62
C ALA A 346 -3.57 -3.22 17.55
N PRO A 347 -4.77 -3.41 16.96
CA PRO A 347 -5.28 -4.65 16.39
C PRO A 347 -4.81 -4.88 14.96
N VAL A 348 -4.74 -6.16 14.56
CA VAL A 348 -4.67 -6.54 13.15
C VAL A 348 -6.03 -6.24 12.51
N ARG A 349 -6.04 -5.55 11.38
CA ARG A 349 -7.23 -5.30 10.55
C ARG A 349 -7.16 -6.07 9.23
N ILE A 350 -8.30 -6.68 8.90
CA ILE A 350 -8.54 -7.30 7.59
C ILE A 350 -9.74 -6.60 6.95
N GLY A 351 -9.77 -6.52 5.63
CA GLY A 351 -10.71 -5.63 4.95
C GLY A 351 -10.34 -4.16 5.14
N ASN A 352 -11.11 -3.26 4.54
CA ASN A 352 -10.80 -1.83 4.61
C ASN A 352 -12.05 -0.97 4.46
N LEU A 353 -12.32 -0.13 5.46
CA LEU A 353 -13.51 0.72 5.51
C LEU A 353 -13.53 1.84 4.45
N ALA A 354 -12.43 2.10 3.73
CA ALA A 354 -12.42 3.10 2.67
C ALA A 354 -13.43 2.80 1.54
N PHE A 355 -13.86 1.55 1.33
CA PHE A 355 -14.82 1.20 0.26
C PHE A 355 -16.15 1.98 0.32
N VAL A 356 -16.61 2.36 1.52
CA VAL A 356 -17.86 3.13 1.67
C VAL A 356 -17.67 4.63 1.43
N GLN A 357 -16.43 5.13 1.42
CA GLN A 357 -16.15 6.55 1.27
C GLN A 357 -16.52 7.06 -0.14
N THR A 358 -16.74 8.36 -0.24
CA THR A 358 -16.87 9.06 -1.52
C THR A 358 -15.57 9.80 -1.80
N GLN A 359 -15.04 9.58 -3.00
CA GLN A 359 -13.82 10.18 -3.52
C GLN A 359 -14.12 10.66 -4.94
N ASN A 360 -13.94 11.97 -5.16
CA ASN A 360 -14.24 12.62 -6.44
C ASN A 360 -12.99 12.71 -7.34
N ASP A 361 -11.85 12.18 -6.88
CA ASP A 361 -10.63 12.07 -7.67
C ASP A 361 -10.64 10.89 -8.66
N LEU A 362 -11.32 9.79 -8.31
CA LEU A 362 -11.24 8.51 -9.02
C LEU A 362 -11.57 8.61 -10.52
N GLN A 363 -12.49 9.51 -10.88
CA GLN A 363 -12.91 9.70 -12.27
C GLN A 363 -11.76 10.23 -13.13
N GLY A 364 -10.97 11.15 -12.58
CA GLY A 364 -9.78 11.65 -13.25
C GLY A 364 -8.73 10.57 -13.41
N GLU A 365 -8.49 9.82 -12.35
CA GLU A 365 -7.47 8.76 -12.31
C GLU A 365 -7.72 7.67 -13.35
N VAL A 366 -8.96 7.18 -13.48
CA VAL A 366 -9.30 6.14 -14.46
C VAL A 366 -9.23 6.67 -15.89
N LEU A 367 -9.74 7.89 -16.14
CA LEU A 367 -9.72 8.46 -17.48
C LEU A 367 -8.31 8.88 -17.94
N GLU A 368 -7.43 9.26 -17.00
CA GLU A 368 -6.01 9.49 -17.29
C GLU A 368 -5.30 8.17 -17.66
N ALA A 369 -5.53 7.08 -16.93
CA ALA A 369 -4.98 5.77 -17.27
C ALA A 369 -5.48 5.25 -18.64
N LEU A 370 -6.77 5.45 -18.96
CA LEU A 370 -7.32 5.11 -20.28
C LEU A 370 -6.67 5.96 -21.39
N TRP A 371 -6.44 7.25 -21.13
CA TRP A 371 -5.75 8.13 -22.07
C TRP A 371 -4.30 7.72 -22.29
N ASP A 372 -3.56 7.39 -21.24
CA ASP A 372 -2.18 6.91 -21.33
C ASP A 372 -2.08 5.59 -22.10
N LEU A 373 -3.03 4.67 -21.90
CA LEU A 373 -3.13 3.45 -22.69
C LEU A 373 -3.35 3.76 -24.19
N TYR A 374 -4.22 4.72 -24.51
CA TYR A 374 -4.38 5.20 -25.88
C TYR A 374 -3.09 5.84 -26.41
N LEU A 375 -2.38 6.66 -25.63
CA LEU A 375 -1.12 7.26 -26.07
C LEU A 375 -0.06 6.21 -26.39
N ALA A 376 0.00 5.13 -25.61
CA ALA A 376 0.94 4.03 -25.80
C ALA A 376 0.62 3.16 -27.02
N THR A 377 -0.67 2.95 -27.33
CA THR A 377 -1.12 2.03 -28.39
C THR A 377 -1.52 2.73 -29.69
N ARG A 378 -1.96 3.99 -29.60
CA ARG A 378 -2.66 4.75 -30.65
C ARG A 378 -3.89 4.06 -31.22
N ASP A 379 -4.46 3.10 -30.49
CA ASP A 379 -5.67 2.39 -30.90
C ASP A 379 -6.93 3.14 -30.45
N ALA A 380 -7.55 3.87 -31.38
CA ALA A 380 -8.79 4.59 -31.12
C ALA A 380 -9.98 3.66 -30.78
N ARG A 381 -9.91 2.35 -31.10
CA ARG A 381 -10.97 1.39 -30.77
C ARG A 381 -11.13 1.24 -29.26
N LEU A 382 -10.02 1.27 -28.51
CA LEU A 382 -10.03 1.24 -27.04
C LEU A 382 -10.87 2.39 -26.45
N LEU A 383 -10.77 3.57 -27.05
CA LEU A 383 -11.58 4.73 -26.65
C LEU A 383 -13.04 4.55 -27.08
N ALA A 384 -13.28 4.15 -28.33
CA ALA A 384 -14.62 3.98 -28.89
C ALA A 384 -15.46 2.98 -28.09
N GLU A 385 -14.88 1.86 -27.68
CA GLU A 385 -15.54 0.81 -26.90
C GLU A 385 -15.97 1.24 -25.48
N ARG A 386 -15.40 2.35 -24.97
CA ARG A 386 -15.66 2.84 -23.61
C ARG A 386 -16.30 4.22 -23.59
N PHE A 387 -16.47 4.87 -24.74
CA PHE A 387 -16.85 6.28 -24.80
C PHE A 387 -18.22 6.56 -24.16
N ASP A 388 -19.20 5.66 -24.28
CA ASP A 388 -20.48 5.80 -23.59
C ASP A 388 -20.32 5.76 -22.06
N ASP A 389 -19.43 4.92 -21.54
CA ASP A 389 -19.09 4.90 -20.12
C ASP A 389 -18.35 6.19 -19.72
N VAL A 390 -17.46 6.72 -20.57
CA VAL A 390 -16.81 8.04 -20.37
C VAL A 390 -17.86 9.15 -20.27
N CYS A 391 -18.86 9.18 -21.16
CA CYS A 391 -19.96 10.15 -21.10
C CYS A 391 -20.72 10.07 -19.77
N ARG A 392 -21.00 8.86 -19.26
CA ARG A 392 -21.65 8.67 -17.94
C ARG A 392 -20.77 9.17 -16.80
N VAL A 393 -19.46 8.96 -16.88
CA VAL A 393 -18.51 9.48 -15.90
C VAL A 393 -18.54 11.01 -15.89
N ILE A 394 -18.53 11.65 -17.05
CA ILE A 394 -18.59 13.11 -17.14
C ILE A 394 -19.95 13.67 -16.71
N GLU A 395 -21.06 12.97 -16.95
CA GLU A 395 -22.35 13.32 -16.38
C GLU A 395 -22.32 13.29 -14.85
N TYR A 396 -21.67 12.31 -14.24
CA TYR A 396 -21.48 12.27 -12.80
C TYR A 396 -20.64 13.46 -12.31
N VAL A 397 -19.49 13.70 -12.95
CA VAL A 397 -18.59 14.81 -12.60
C VAL A 397 -19.33 16.15 -12.70
N SER A 398 -20.03 16.43 -13.81
CA SER A 398 -20.73 17.71 -14.03
C SER A 398 -21.75 18.04 -12.94
N ARG A 399 -22.41 17.01 -12.39
CA ARG A 399 -23.42 17.16 -11.33
C ARG A 399 -22.82 17.25 -9.92
N ARG A 400 -21.65 16.63 -9.69
CA ARG A 400 -21.18 16.30 -8.33
C ARG A 400 -19.81 16.87 -7.97
N TRP A 401 -19.04 17.41 -8.92
CA TRP A 401 -17.69 17.89 -8.64
C TRP A 401 -17.65 19.00 -7.57
N ARG A 402 -18.74 19.74 -7.38
CA ARG A 402 -18.87 20.76 -6.32
C ARG A 402 -19.18 20.18 -4.93
N GLU A 403 -19.46 18.89 -4.78
CA GLU A 403 -19.70 18.27 -3.48
C GLU A 403 -18.38 17.98 -2.74
N PRO A 404 -18.36 18.02 -1.39
CA PRO A 404 -17.21 17.58 -0.61
C PRO A 404 -17.04 16.05 -0.68
N ASP A 405 -15.80 15.60 -0.52
CA ASP A 405 -15.42 14.19 -0.57
C ASP A 405 -14.37 13.87 0.51
N SER A 406 -13.83 12.65 0.50
CA SER A 406 -12.90 12.16 1.54
C SER A 406 -11.43 12.43 1.20
N GLY A 407 -11.15 12.96 0.00
CA GLY A 407 -9.80 13.23 -0.51
C GLY A 407 -8.99 11.94 -0.74
N LEU A 408 -7.80 12.08 -1.32
CA LEU A 408 -6.96 10.92 -1.65
C LEU A 408 -6.39 10.21 -0.42
N TRP A 409 -6.22 10.93 0.70
CA TRP A 409 -5.63 10.40 1.93
C TRP A 409 -6.61 9.68 2.85
N GLU A 410 -7.90 9.67 2.52
CA GLU A 410 -8.94 8.84 3.19
C GLU A 410 -9.00 9.02 4.72
N LEU A 411 -8.67 10.23 5.19
CA LEU A 411 -8.62 10.54 6.60
C LEU A 411 -10.00 10.34 7.24
N ARG A 412 -10.10 9.33 8.11
CA ARG A 412 -11.38 8.87 8.68
C ARG A 412 -12.18 10.02 9.30
N GLY A 413 -13.39 10.24 8.78
CA GLY A 413 -14.35 11.21 9.32
C GLY A 413 -14.06 12.67 8.97
N LEU A 414 -13.20 12.92 7.98
CA LEU A 414 -12.97 14.23 7.38
C LEU A 414 -13.52 14.24 5.95
N ILE A 415 -14.39 15.21 5.68
CA ILE A 415 -14.89 15.50 4.33
C ILE A 415 -14.62 16.97 4.02
N GLY A 416 -14.29 17.27 2.76
CA GLY A 416 -13.96 18.64 2.36
C GLY A 416 -13.92 18.82 0.84
N HIS A 417 -13.78 20.07 0.41
CA HIS A 417 -13.54 20.40 -1.00
C HIS A 417 -12.04 20.31 -1.29
N TYR A 418 -11.49 19.11 -1.29
CA TYR A 418 -10.05 18.90 -1.47
C TYR A 418 -9.60 19.39 -2.84
N THR A 419 -8.55 20.22 -2.86
CA THR A 419 -8.03 20.83 -4.09
C THR A 419 -7.55 19.76 -5.07
N HIS A 420 -6.92 18.69 -4.55
CA HIS A 420 -6.56 17.50 -5.34
C HIS A 420 -7.77 16.88 -6.05
N SER A 421 -8.85 16.60 -5.32
CA SER A 421 -10.05 15.98 -5.90
C SER A 421 -10.66 16.83 -7.01
N LYS A 422 -10.63 18.17 -6.86
CA LYS A 422 -11.11 19.08 -7.92
C LYS A 422 -10.16 19.10 -9.12
N ALA A 423 -8.84 19.02 -8.90
CA ALA A 423 -7.88 18.89 -9.99
C ALA A 423 -8.07 17.58 -10.79
N MET A 424 -8.43 16.49 -10.13
CA MET A 424 -8.74 15.23 -10.82
C MET A 424 -10.13 15.23 -11.49
N CYS A 425 -11.12 15.96 -10.97
CA CYS A 425 -12.36 16.24 -11.72
C CYS A 425 -12.08 17.02 -13.02
N PHE A 426 -11.15 17.98 -12.97
CA PHE A 426 -10.67 18.67 -14.18
C PHE A 426 -9.99 17.69 -15.14
N ALA A 427 -9.10 16.83 -14.64
CA ALA A 427 -8.42 15.82 -15.46
C ALA A 427 -9.42 14.91 -16.17
N ALA A 428 -10.49 14.47 -15.49
CA ALA A 428 -11.56 13.69 -16.10
C ALA A 428 -12.16 14.40 -17.32
N ALA A 429 -12.61 15.65 -17.14
CA ALA A 429 -13.23 16.45 -18.19
C ALA A 429 -12.27 16.76 -19.36
N ASP A 430 -11.01 17.09 -19.06
CA ASP A 430 -9.98 17.38 -20.07
C ASP A 430 -9.64 16.13 -20.90
N ARG A 431 -9.45 14.97 -20.26
CA ARG A 431 -9.16 13.71 -20.95
C ARG A 431 -10.36 13.26 -21.79
N ALA A 432 -11.57 13.37 -21.27
CA ALA A 432 -12.79 13.06 -22.03
C ALA A 432 -12.96 13.96 -23.27
N ALA A 433 -12.65 15.26 -23.16
CA ALA A 433 -12.70 16.18 -24.31
C ALA A 433 -11.72 15.75 -25.42
N ARG A 434 -10.48 15.39 -25.05
CA ARG A 434 -9.48 14.89 -26.01
C ARG A 434 -9.89 13.55 -26.63
N MET A 435 -10.47 12.65 -25.86
CA MET A 435 -11.02 11.39 -26.40
C MET A 435 -12.14 11.66 -27.42
N ALA A 436 -13.03 12.61 -27.12
CA ALA A 436 -14.09 13.01 -28.03
C ALA A 436 -13.55 13.59 -29.34
N GLU A 437 -12.47 14.39 -29.29
CA GLU A 437 -11.77 14.89 -30.48
C GLU A 437 -11.22 13.76 -31.34
N VAL A 438 -10.51 12.80 -30.74
CA VAL A 438 -9.96 11.62 -31.43
C VAL A 438 -11.06 10.81 -32.12
N LEU A 439 -12.24 10.72 -31.51
CA LEU A 439 -13.39 9.96 -32.01
C LEU A 439 -14.31 10.75 -32.96
N GLY A 440 -13.99 12.02 -33.27
CA GLY A 440 -14.82 12.87 -34.13
C GLY A 440 -16.18 13.20 -33.52
N ARG A 441 -16.22 13.53 -32.21
CA ARG A 441 -17.41 13.87 -31.42
C ARG A 441 -17.35 15.35 -30.96
N PRO A 442 -17.56 16.33 -31.87
CA PRO A 442 -17.28 17.74 -31.59
C PRO A 442 -18.21 18.38 -30.55
N ALA A 443 -19.46 17.90 -30.43
CA ALA A 443 -20.41 18.41 -29.45
C ALA A 443 -19.98 18.03 -28.03
N GLU A 444 -19.65 16.76 -27.82
CA GLU A 444 -19.12 16.23 -26.56
C GLU A 444 -17.78 16.88 -26.22
N ALA A 445 -16.86 17.00 -27.19
CA ALA A 445 -15.58 17.68 -27.00
C ALA A 445 -15.75 19.12 -26.48
N THR A 446 -16.68 19.87 -27.08
CA THR A 446 -16.98 21.25 -26.67
C THR A 446 -17.59 21.30 -25.27
N SER A 447 -18.56 20.43 -24.98
CA SER A 447 -19.21 20.36 -23.67
C SER A 447 -18.23 20.00 -22.56
N PHE A 448 -17.41 18.97 -22.76
CA PHE A 448 -16.44 18.49 -21.77
C PHE A 448 -15.33 19.52 -21.53
N ARG A 449 -14.88 20.22 -22.57
CA ARG A 449 -13.92 21.32 -22.42
C ARG A 449 -14.49 22.50 -21.63
N GLY A 450 -15.77 22.82 -21.84
CA GLY A 450 -16.48 23.83 -21.04
C GLY A 450 -16.49 23.47 -19.56
N LEU A 451 -16.83 22.22 -19.23
CA LEU A 451 -16.78 21.73 -17.84
C LEU A 451 -15.36 21.79 -17.25
N ALA A 452 -14.33 21.40 -18.02
CA ALA A 452 -12.95 21.49 -17.58
C ALA A 452 -12.56 22.95 -17.26
N GLU A 453 -12.98 23.92 -18.08
CA GLU A 453 -12.73 25.34 -17.82
C GLU A 453 -13.43 25.85 -16.55
N ASP A 454 -14.68 25.45 -16.32
CA ASP A 454 -15.40 25.81 -15.09
C ASP A 454 -14.67 25.30 -13.83
N ILE A 455 -14.19 24.06 -13.86
CA ILE A 455 -13.45 23.47 -12.74
C ILE A 455 -12.08 24.14 -12.59
N ARG A 456 -11.37 24.40 -13.69
CA ARG A 456 -10.08 25.11 -13.69
C ARG A 456 -10.21 26.46 -12.98
N ARG A 457 -11.24 27.24 -13.33
CA ARG A 457 -11.50 28.55 -12.71
C ARG A 457 -11.73 28.43 -11.21
N ALA A 458 -12.61 27.52 -10.79
CA ALA A 458 -12.90 27.32 -9.38
C ALA A 458 -11.66 26.89 -8.57
N VAL A 459 -10.85 25.96 -9.09
CA VAL A 459 -9.59 25.58 -8.42
C VAL A 459 -8.61 26.75 -8.34
N ALA A 460 -8.48 27.51 -9.43
CA ALA A 460 -7.58 28.64 -9.53
C ALA A 460 -7.94 29.81 -8.59
N GLU A 461 -9.24 30.00 -8.31
CA GLU A 461 -9.78 31.06 -7.47
C GLU A 461 -9.96 30.62 -6.00
N GLU A 462 -10.60 29.48 -5.76
CA GLU A 462 -11.00 29.02 -4.43
C GLU A 462 -9.95 28.10 -3.77
N GLY A 463 -9.13 27.41 -4.58
CA GLY A 463 -8.06 26.55 -4.09
C GLY A 463 -6.79 27.31 -3.70
N TYR A 464 -6.59 28.52 -4.21
CA TYR A 464 -5.43 29.34 -3.89
C TYR A 464 -5.67 30.20 -2.65
N SER A 465 -4.92 29.96 -1.58
CA SER A 465 -5.03 30.74 -0.35
C SER A 465 -4.12 31.95 -0.41
N GLN A 466 -4.69 33.16 -0.37
CA GLN A 466 -3.93 34.40 -0.30
C GLN A 466 -3.11 34.49 1.00
N GLY A 467 -3.66 33.99 2.12
CA GLY A 467 -2.95 33.96 3.41
C GLY A 467 -1.76 33.01 3.42
N LEU A 468 -1.86 31.87 2.74
CA LEU A 468 -0.74 30.92 2.58
C LEU A 468 0.27 31.39 1.51
N GLY A 469 -0.21 32.15 0.52
CA GLY A 469 0.51 32.45 -0.71
C GLY A 469 0.77 31.21 -1.57
N ALA A 470 -0.12 30.20 -1.49
CA ALA A 470 -0.01 28.93 -2.18
C ALA A 470 -1.38 28.23 -2.30
N PHE A 471 -1.48 27.22 -3.15
CA PHE A 471 -2.64 26.30 -3.14
C PHE A 471 -2.70 25.52 -1.82
N GLY A 472 -3.89 25.49 -1.21
CA GLY A 472 -4.15 24.76 0.02
C GLY A 472 -4.70 23.36 -0.23
N MET A 473 -4.66 22.53 0.81
CA MET A 473 -5.19 21.16 0.84
C MET A 473 -6.64 21.07 0.36
N ALA A 474 -7.46 22.04 0.76
CA ALA A 474 -8.87 22.14 0.40
C ALA A 474 -9.29 23.61 0.28
N PHE A 475 -10.39 23.87 -0.42
CA PHE A 475 -10.90 25.22 -0.62
C PHE A 475 -11.16 25.91 0.73
N GLY A 476 -10.67 27.14 0.87
CA GLY A 476 -10.79 27.91 2.11
C GLY A 476 -10.01 27.37 3.30
N VAL A 477 -9.17 26.33 3.14
CA VAL A 477 -8.35 25.76 4.22
C VAL A 477 -6.88 26.20 4.03
N PRO A 478 -6.32 27.03 4.94
CA PRO A 478 -4.94 27.51 4.84
C PRO A 478 -3.94 26.49 5.38
N LEU A 479 -4.09 25.22 4.98
CA LEU A 479 -3.14 24.14 5.26
C LEU A 479 -2.50 23.69 3.97
N LEU A 480 -1.18 23.57 3.98
CA LEU A 480 -0.43 23.02 2.86
C LEU A 480 -0.51 21.49 2.85
N ASP A 481 -0.62 20.92 1.67
CA ASP A 481 -0.53 19.47 1.43
C ASP A 481 0.16 19.25 0.09
N SER A 482 1.04 18.26 0.00
CA SER A 482 1.81 17.98 -1.22
C SER A 482 0.93 17.49 -2.37
N SER A 483 -0.30 17.03 -2.11
CA SER A 483 -1.24 16.59 -3.16
C SER A 483 -1.62 17.69 -4.15
N VAL A 484 -1.43 18.97 -3.80
CA VAL A 484 -1.65 20.08 -4.74
C VAL A 484 -0.65 20.11 -5.90
N LEU A 485 0.43 19.31 -5.84
CA LEU A 485 1.29 19.04 -7.00
C LEU A 485 0.52 18.38 -8.16
N ALA A 486 -0.66 17.80 -7.91
CA ALA A 486 -1.55 17.32 -8.96
C ALA A 486 -2.03 18.43 -9.92
N ILE A 487 -2.02 19.71 -9.49
CA ILE A 487 -2.44 20.85 -10.33
C ILE A 487 -1.60 20.93 -11.62
N PRO A 488 -0.26 21.05 -11.57
CA PRO A 488 0.55 21.01 -12.79
C PRO A 488 0.61 19.63 -13.44
N LEU A 489 0.55 18.53 -12.66
CA LEU A 489 0.68 17.18 -13.22
C LEU A 489 -0.52 16.78 -14.09
N SER A 490 -1.73 17.20 -13.73
CA SER A 490 -2.96 17.00 -14.52
C SER A 490 -3.06 17.95 -15.73
N GLY A 491 -2.25 19.01 -15.75
CA GLY A 491 -2.33 20.09 -16.74
C GLY A 491 -3.42 21.12 -16.45
N LEU A 492 -3.93 21.20 -15.20
CA LEU A 492 -4.93 22.20 -14.81
C LEU A 492 -4.38 23.62 -14.95
N LEU A 493 -3.18 23.85 -14.40
CA LEU A 493 -2.37 25.05 -14.62
C LEU A 493 -0.97 24.65 -15.10
N PRO A 494 -0.29 25.45 -15.94
CA PRO A 494 1.11 25.23 -16.28
C PRO A 494 1.99 25.21 -15.04
N ALA A 495 3.07 24.42 -15.06
CA ALA A 495 4.04 24.40 -13.97
C ALA A 495 4.82 25.73 -13.80
N THR A 496 4.72 26.62 -14.80
CA THR A 496 5.26 27.98 -14.81
C THR A 496 4.24 29.05 -14.36
N ASP A 497 2.99 28.68 -14.03
CA ASP A 497 2.04 29.62 -13.42
C ASP A 497 2.60 30.12 -12.09
N GLU A 498 2.58 31.44 -11.87
CA GLU A 498 3.18 32.06 -10.69
C GLU A 498 2.65 31.47 -9.37
N ARG A 499 1.36 31.12 -9.31
CA ARG A 499 0.73 30.50 -8.13
C ARG A 499 1.27 29.09 -7.91
N VAL A 500 1.47 28.33 -8.99
CA VAL A 500 2.06 26.99 -8.92
C VAL A 500 3.51 27.09 -8.47
N GLU A 501 4.30 28.00 -9.01
CA GLU A 501 5.69 28.19 -8.60
C GLU A 501 5.83 28.55 -7.13
N ARG A 502 5.00 29.49 -6.64
CA ARG A 502 4.95 29.86 -5.22
C ARG A 502 4.57 28.65 -4.35
N THR A 503 3.62 27.84 -4.81
CA THR A 503 3.19 26.62 -4.12
C THR A 503 4.32 25.59 -4.04
N VAL A 504 5.04 25.35 -5.14
CA VAL A 504 6.20 24.44 -5.16
C VAL A 504 7.27 24.93 -4.20
N ARG A 505 7.66 26.21 -4.26
CA ARG A 505 8.65 26.80 -3.32
C ARG A 505 8.22 26.62 -1.86
N ARG A 506 6.92 26.80 -1.57
CA ARG A 506 6.36 26.61 -0.24
C ARG A 506 6.46 25.15 0.22
N ILE A 507 6.09 24.18 -0.63
CA ILE A 507 6.27 22.74 -0.38
C ILE A 507 7.74 22.41 -0.11
N GLU A 508 8.65 22.94 -0.93
CA GLU A 508 10.09 22.72 -0.75
C GLU A 508 10.61 23.30 0.57
N SER A 509 10.07 24.43 1.02
CA SER A 509 10.50 25.04 2.28
C SER A 509 9.89 24.38 3.53
N GLU A 510 8.70 23.78 3.43
CA GLU A 510 7.92 23.38 4.61
C GLU A 510 7.65 21.87 4.71
N LEU A 511 7.66 21.15 3.60
CA LEU A 511 7.38 19.71 3.55
C LEU A 511 8.56 18.86 3.09
N VAL A 512 9.63 19.46 2.55
CA VAL A 512 10.84 18.70 2.21
C VAL A 512 11.74 18.54 3.42
N ALA A 513 12.10 17.30 3.72
CA ALA A 513 13.11 16.93 4.71
C ALA A 513 13.94 15.77 4.17
N ALA A 514 15.27 15.87 4.31
CA ALA A 514 16.23 14.90 3.75
C ALA A 514 15.96 14.61 2.26
N ASP A 515 15.78 15.67 1.46
CA ASP A 515 15.50 15.62 0.01
C ASP A 515 14.21 14.85 -0.40
N MET A 516 13.35 14.56 0.59
CA MET A 516 12.07 13.87 0.39
C MET A 516 10.90 14.67 0.93
N VAL A 517 9.72 14.43 0.40
CA VAL A 517 8.51 15.21 0.68
C VAL A 517 7.62 14.50 1.69
N GLN A 518 7.15 15.23 2.70
CA GLN A 518 6.05 14.82 3.59
C GLN A 518 4.70 15.11 2.94
N ARG A 519 3.65 14.34 3.26
CA ARG A 519 2.30 14.61 2.74
C ARG A 519 1.78 15.97 3.17
N ASN A 520 1.98 16.31 4.45
CA ASN A 520 1.49 17.53 5.07
C ASN A 520 2.25 17.78 6.40
N LEU A 521 1.98 18.92 7.04
CA LEU A 521 2.69 19.37 8.24
C LEU A 521 2.39 18.57 9.52
N PHE A 522 1.33 17.75 9.55
CA PHE A 522 0.98 16.99 10.75
C PHE A 522 1.50 15.56 10.72
N GLU A 523 1.92 15.09 9.56
CA GLU A 523 2.60 13.82 9.38
C GLU A 523 4.11 13.96 9.50
N ARG A 524 4.77 12.89 9.97
CA ARG A 524 6.22 12.89 10.23
C ARG A 524 6.99 12.06 9.21
N SER A 525 6.31 11.14 8.55
CA SER A 525 6.91 10.23 7.59
C SER A 525 7.11 10.91 6.24
N LEU A 526 8.25 10.63 5.63
CA LEU A 526 8.55 10.99 4.26
C LEU A 526 7.78 10.04 3.34
N PHE A 527 7.31 10.53 2.20
CA PHE A 527 6.40 9.80 1.31
C PHE A 527 6.93 9.80 -0.12
N GLN A 528 7.21 8.60 -0.66
CA GLN A 528 7.93 8.47 -1.93
C GLN A 528 7.12 8.99 -3.13
N LEU A 529 5.83 8.70 -3.18
CA LEU A 529 4.96 9.10 -4.31
C LEU A 529 5.03 10.61 -4.57
N VAL A 530 4.82 11.42 -3.53
CA VAL A 530 4.79 12.88 -3.65
C VAL A 530 6.19 13.48 -3.84
N THR A 531 7.23 12.75 -3.44
CA THR A 531 8.61 13.10 -3.77
C THR A 531 8.86 12.94 -5.28
N PHE A 532 8.41 11.84 -5.88
CA PHE A 532 8.43 11.69 -7.35
C PHE A 532 7.52 12.69 -8.07
N TRP A 533 6.38 13.08 -7.47
CA TRP A 533 5.53 14.14 -8.02
C TRP A 533 6.28 15.47 -8.07
N LEU A 534 7.01 15.83 -7.02
CA LEU A 534 7.85 17.03 -7.00
C LEU A 534 8.91 16.98 -8.12
N ALA A 535 9.61 15.85 -8.29
CA ALA A 535 10.55 15.67 -9.38
C ALA A 535 9.90 15.86 -10.76
N ARG A 536 8.70 15.29 -10.98
CA ARG A 536 7.93 15.47 -12.23
C ARG A 536 7.57 16.94 -12.46
N VAL A 537 7.17 17.67 -11.41
CA VAL A 537 6.90 19.11 -11.53
C VAL A 537 8.15 19.91 -11.90
N HIS A 538 9.32 19.58 -11.36
CA HIS A 538 10.58 20.19 -11.82
C HIS A 538 10.90 19.89 -13.28
N LEU A 539 10.65 18.66 -13.76
CA LEU A 539 10.77 18.33 -15.18
C LEU A 539 9.85 19.19 -16.05
N LEU A 540 8.59 19.39 -15.64
CA LEU A 540 7.64 20.25 -16.34
C LEU A 540 8.07 21.73 -16.37
N ARG A 541 8.90 22.16 -15.41
CA ARG A 541 9.50 23.51 -15.37
C ARG A 541 10.80 23.61 -16.15
N GLY A 542 11.30 22.51 -16.72
CA GLY A 542 12.58 22.44 -17.40
C GLY A 542 13.80 22.26 -16.48
N ASP A 543 13.60 22.14 -15.17
CA ASP A 543 14.66 21.95 -14.18
C ASP A 543 15.04 20.47 -14.04
N ARG A 544 15.77 19.97 -15.05
CA ARG A 544 16.20 18.56 -15.11
C ARG A 544 17.19 18.20 -14.01
N GLU A 545 18.04 19.13 -13.60
CA GLU A 545 19.06 18.87 -12.59
C GLU A 545 18.42 18.61 -11.24
N ARG A 546 17.47 19.46 -10.83
CA ARG A 546 16.74 19.27 -9.56
C ARG A 546 15.87 18.03 -9.58
N ALA A 547 15.16 17.78 -10.67
CA ALA A 547 14.40 16.54 -10.83
C ALA A 547 15.29 15.29 -10.70
N THR A 548 16.47 15.32 -11.32
CA THR A 548 17.43 14.21 -11.26
C THR A 548 17.91 13.97 -9.83
N ARG A 549 18.29 15.03 -9.09
CA ARG A 549 18.69 14.90 -7.69
C ARG A 549 17.61 14.27 -6.82
N ILE A 550 16.35 14.67 -7.01
CA ILE A 550 15.22 14.09 -6.25
C ILE A 550 15.03 12.60 -6.60
N ILE A 551 15.09 12.24 -7.90
CA ILE A 551 14.98 10.84 -8.33
C ILE A 551 16.10 9.99 -7.73
N ASP A 552 17.31 10.54 -7.63
CA ASP A 552 18.48 9.86 -7.09
C ASP A 552 18.34 9.63 -5.59
N ALA A 553 17.93 10.67 -4.86
CA ALA A 553 17.62 10.57 -3.44
C ALA A 553 16.55 9.49 -3.19
N CYS A 554 15.49 9.42 -4.01
CA CYS A 554 14.51 8.34 -3.94
C CYS A 554 15.13 6.97 -4.22
N ALA A 555 15.93 6.84 -5.28
CA ALA A 555 16.56 5.57 -5.67
C ALA A 555 17.47 5.01 -4.56
N GLU A 556 18.17 5.87 -3.83
CA GLU A 556 19.01 5.49 -2.68
C GLU A 556 18.21 4.93 -1.49
N GLN A 557 16.89 5.17 -1.43
CA GLN A 557 16.02 4.63 -0.38
C GLN A 557 15.44 3.25 -0.70
N ALA A 558 15.72 2.70 -1.89
CA ALA A 558 15.33 1.33 -2.21
C ALA A 558 16.01 0.33 -1.27
N THR A 559 15.36 -0.80 -0.99
CA THR A 559 16.00 -1.90 -0.25
C THR A 559 17.14 -2.52 -1.04
N ASP A 560 17.93 -3.38 -0.38
CA ASP A 560 18.93 -4.24 -1.05
C ASP A 560 18.31 -5.14 -2.14
N LEU A 561 16.98 -5.29 -2.14
CA LEU A 561 16.21 -6.03 -3.14
C LEU A 561 15.57 -5.13 -4.22
N GLY A 562 15.83 -3.82 -4.18
CA GLY A 562 15.28 -2.82 -5.09
C GLY A 562 13.78 -2.55 -4.88
N LEU A 563 13.27 -2.77 -3.66
CA LEU A 563 11.86 -2.51 -3.30
C LEU A 563 11.72 -1.14 -2.63
N PHE A 564 10.58 -0.49 -2.85
CA PHE A 564 10.25 0.82 -2.29
C PHE A 564 9.18 0.71 -1.20
N PHE A 565 9.16 1.68 -0.28
CA PHE A 565 8.17 1.77 0.79
C PHE A 565 7.24 2.95 0.56
N GLU A 566 6.01 2.84 1.07
CA GLU A 566 5.08 3.96 1.14
C GLU A 566 5.66 5.10 2.00
N HIS A 567 6.11 4.75 3.22
CA HIS A 567 6.59 5.70 4.22
C HIS A 567 8.03 5.38 4.68
N LEU A 568 8.83 6.42 4.85
CA LEU A 568 10.12 6.38 5.53
C LEU A 568 10.06 7.23 6.80
N LEU A 569 10.62 6.71 7.90
CA LEU A 569 10.72 7.46 9.15
C LEU A 569 11.79 8.54 9.00
N SER A 570 11.42 9.80 9.22
CA SER A 570 12.38 10.89 9.37
C SER A 570 13.08 10.81 10.74
N ASP A 571 14.32 11.28 10.81
CA ASP A 571 15.10 11.34 12.07
C ASP A 571 14.33 12.19 13.11
N PRO A 572 14.19 11.75 14.39
CA PRO A 572 13.56 12.53 15.46
C PRO A 572 14.09 13.96 15.65
N GLU A 573 15.29 14.27 15.16
CA GLU A 573 15.92 15.60 15.19
C GLU A 573 15.42 16.56 14.09
N THR A 574 14.62 16.09 13.11
CA THR A 574 14.11 16.93 12.01
C THR A 574 13.29 18.11 12.58
N PRO A 575 13.59 19.38 12.23
CA PRO A 575 12.97 20.55 12.83
C PRO A 575 11.44 20.49 12.76
N ARG A 576 10.83 20.59 13.93
CA ARG A 576 9.38 20.54 14.11
C ARG A 576 8.77 21.81 13.54
N THR A 577 7.70 21.70 12.75
CA THR A 577 6.70 22.77 12.74
C THR A 577 6.15 22.86 14.17
N SER A 578 6.60 23.89 14.86
CA SER A 578 6.19 24.20 16.22
C SER A 578 4.67 24.22 16.29
N PHE A 579 4.08 23.70 17.37
CA PHE A 579 2.67 23.89 17.70
C PHE A 579 2.20 25.35 17.51
N SER A 580 3.12 26.32 17.64
CA SER A 580 2.88 27.73 17.34
C SER A 580 2.50 28.05 15.89
N ALA A 581 2.80 27.19 14.90
CA ALA A 581 2.41 27.36 13.50
C ALA A 581 0.97 26.90 13.27
N LEU A 582 0.58 25.74 13.81
CA LEU A 582 -0.81 25.26 13.82
C LEU A 582 -1.72 26.16 14.67
N ALA A 583 -1.21 26.66 15.81
CA ALA A 583 -1.92 27.61 16.66
C ALA A 583 -2.02 29.00 16.02
N ARG A 584 -1.00 29.47 15.26
CA ARG A 584 -1.10 30.69 14.45
C ARG A 584 -2.10 30.54 13.32
N ALA A 585 -2.03 29.46 12.54
CA ALA A 585 -3.00 29.18 11.48
C ALA A 585 -4.44 29.14 12.03
N GLY A 586 -4.64 28.54 13.21
CA GLY A 586 -5.94 28.58 13.90
C GLY A 586 -6.35 29.95 14.44
N ARG A 587 -5.38 30.76 14.91
CA ARG A 587 -5.61 32.13 15.40
C ARG A 587 -5.92 33.10 14.25
N ASP A 588 -5.26 32.95 13.11
CA ASP A 588 -5.49 33.74 11.90
C ASP A 588 -6.83 33.36 11.24
N LEU A 589 -7.25 32.10 11.34
CA LEU A 589 -8.62 31.65 11.01
C LEU A 589 -9.68 32.25 11.91
N LEU A 590 -9.41 32.36 13.23
CA LEU A 590 -10.31 32.95 14.22
C LEU A 590 -10.49 34.47 14.04
N LEU A 591 -9.46 35.16 13.52
CA LEU A 591 -9.46 36.60 13.32
C LEU A 591 -9.88 37.01 11.89
N GLY A 592 -9.99 36.04 10.97
CA GLY A 592 -10.01 36.28 9.52
C GLY A 592 -11.39 36.39 8.83
N HIS A 593 -12.37 35.50 9.01
CA HIS A 593 -13.63 35.58 8.22
C HIS A 593 -14.84 34.78 8.75
N GLN A 594 -16.00 35.18 8.20
CA GLN A 594 -17.41 35.03 8.63
C GLN A 594 -18.11 33.68 8.35
N SER A 595 -17.39 32.56 8.21
CA SER A 595 -18.02 31.26 7.88
C SER A 595 -17.82 30.21 8.97
N LEU A 596 -18.89 29.89 9.70
CA LEU A 596 -18.94 28.90 10.78
C LEU A 596 -18.63 27.46 10.33
N SER A 597 -18.83 27.12 9.05
CA SER A 597 -18.66 25.75 8.53
C SER A 597 -17.19 25.37 8.37
N SER A 598 -16.35 26.27 7.85
CA SER A 598 -14.90 26.07 7.68
C SER A 598 -14.18 25.96 9.03
N PHE A 599 -14.64 26.74 10.02
CA PHE A 599 -14.12 26.70 11.38
C PHE A 599 -14.45 25.39 12.12
N ALA A 600 -15.69 24.89 11.99
CA ALA A 600 -16.09 23.63 12.61
C ALA A 600 -15.29 22.42 12.08
N GLY A 601 -15.00 22.40 10.77
CA GLY A 601 -14.16 21.39 10.14
C GLY A 601 -12.72 21.40 10.67
N PHE A 602 -12.11 22.58 10.73
CA PHE A 602 -10.74 22.79 11.22
C PHE A 602 -10.60 22.49 12.72
N ALA A 603 -11.51 22.98 13.56
CA ALA A 603 -11.55 22.67 14.99
C ALA A 603 -11.75 21.17 15.25
N GLY A 604 -12.60 20.51 14.46
CA GLY A 604 -12.82 19.06 14.53
C GLY A 604 -11.59 18.24 14.10
N MET A 605 -10.78 18.75 13.17
CA MET A 605 -9.50 18.15 12.75
C MET A 605 -8.45 18.28 13.85
N LEU A 606 -8.25 19.48 14.41
CA LEU A 606 -7.30 19.74 15.50
C LEU A 606 -7.65 18.96 16.78
N PHE A 607 -8.92 18.92 17.17
CA PHE A 607 -9.36 18.21 18.38
C PHE A 607 -9.12 16.69 18.27
N ARG A 608 -9.33 16.11 17.09
CA ARG A 608 -9.09 14.67 16.85
C ARG A 608 -7.60 14.34 16.72
N TYR A 609 -6.80 15.24 16.13
CA TYR A 609 -5.34 15.17 16.17
C TYR A 609 -4.80 15.11 17.61
N PHE A 610 -5.32 15.97 18.51
CA PHE A 610 -4.97 15.95 19.93
C PHE A 610 -5.33 14.63 20.63
N ARG A 611 -6.51 14.07 20.35
CA ARG A 611 -6.95 12.80 20.92
C ARG A 611 -6.10 11.62 20.44
N HIS A 612 -5.57 11.68 19.23
CA HIS A 612 -4.73 10.63 18.67
C HIS A 612 -3.32 10.60 19.29
N ARG A 613 -2.74 11.76 19.62
CA ARG A 613 -1.39 11.86 20.23
C ARG A 613 -1.31 11.55 21.72
N HIS A 614 -2.42 11.60 22.46
CA HIS A 614 -2.44 11.40 23.92
C HIS A 614 -3.44 10.31 24.35
N PRO A 615 -3.17 9.03 24.04
CA PRO A 615 -4.05 7.91 24.41
C PRO A 615 -4.12 7.66 25.93
N THR A 616 -3.19 8.21 26.72
CA THR A 616 -3.13 8.06 28.18
C THR A 616 -4.20 8.83 28.95
N ALA A 617 -4.99 9.70 28.29
CA ALA A 617 -6.13 10.38 28.91
C ALA A 617 -7.29 9.43 29.30
N ARG A 618 -7.20 8.12 29.00
CA ARG A 618 -8.14 7.09 29.47
C ARG A 618 -7.84 6.52 30.86
N ARG A 619 -6.72 6.88 31.52
CA ARG A 619 -6.30 6.31 32.82
C ARG A 619 -6.03 7.33 33.93
N ALA A 620 -6.74 8.46 33.97
CA ALA A 620 -6.82 9.25 35.20
C ALA A 620 -7.95 8.72 36.09
N ARG A 621 -7.61 8.13 37.26
CA ARG A 621 -8.59 7.86 38.31
C ARG A 621 -9.33 9.16 38.64
N ARG A 622 -10.67 9.10 38.72
CA ARG A 622 -11.54 10.25 39.07
C ARG A 622 -10.99 10.99 40.30
N PRO A 623 -10.64 12.28 40.20
CA PRO A 623 -10.52 13.11 41.39
C PRO A 623 -11.92 13.24 42.00
N ARG A 624 -12.05 13.04 43.31
CA ARG A 624 -13.28 13.36 44.05
C ARG A 624 -13.47 14.88 44.01
N LEU A 625 -14.36 15.37 43.16
CA LEU A 625 -14.80 16.76 43.16
C LEU A 625 -15.97 16.91 44.15
N ALA A 626 -15.99 18.02 44.88
CA ALA A 626 -16.97 18.31 45.92
C ALA A 626 -18.41 18.44 45.37
N PRO A 627 -19.45 18.17 46.18
CA PRO A 627 -20.85 18.08 45.72
C PRO A 627 -21.41 19.31 45.01
N GLU A 628 -20.80 20.48 45.16
CA GLU A 628 -21.23 21.72 44.51
C GLU A 628 -20.72 21.88 43.06
N GLN A 629 -19.69 21.14 42.62
CA GLN A 629 -19.23 21.15 41.22
C GLN A 629 -19.99 20.16 40.32
N ALA A 630 -20.77 19.24 40.89
CA ALA A 630 -21.55 18.26 40.17
C ALA A 630 -22.82 18.83 39.50
N ARG A 631 -23.17 20.11 39.77
CA ARG A 631 -24.31 20.79 39.14
C ARG A 631 -24.00 21.40 37.77
N LEU A 632 -22.73 21.55 37.38
CA LEU A 632 -22.35 22.02 36.03
C LEU A 632 -22.40 20.94 34.94
N PHE A 633 -22.51 19.65 35.30
CA PHE A 633 -22.54 18.52 34.36
C PHE A 633 -23.91 17.83 34.25
N ARG A 634 -24.96 18.41 34.85
CA ARG A 634 -26.35 17.96 34.73
C ARG A 634 -27.24 19.12 34.30
N GLY A 635 -27.04 19.57 33.06
CA GLY A 635 -27.86 20.59 32.43
C GLY A 635 -27.21 21.06 31.14
N ASN A 636 -27.84 20.73 30.01
CA ASN A 636 -27.57 21.31 28.69
C ASN A 636 -26.12 21.18 28.14
N PHE A 637 -25.86 19.99 27.60
CA PHE A 637 -24.79 19.65 26.64
C PHE A 637 -24.61 20.54 25.39
N PRO A 638 -25.50 21.50 25.00
CA PRO A 638 -25.23 22.38 23.85
C PRO A 638 -24.22 23.51 24.09
N GLN A 639 -23.81 23.84 25.32
CA GLN A 639 -22.96 25.02 25.58
C GLN A 639 -21.45 24.78 25.42
N LEU A 640 -20.98 23.53 25.34
CA LEU A 640 -19.61 23.19 24.92
C LEU A 640 -19.38 23.38 23.40
N PHE A 641 -20.45 23.62 22.65
CA PHE A 641 -20.46 23.85 21.20
C PHE A 641 -20.65 25.31 20.81
N SER A 642 -20.64 26.25 21.76
CA SER A 642 -20.56 27.68 21.43
C SER A 642 -19.12 28.09 21.14
N HIS A 643 -18.96 29.03 20.21
CA HIS A 643 -17.68 29.62 19.80
C HIS A 643 -16.82 30.05 21.01
N GLU A 644 -17.44 30.62 22.05
CA GLU A 644 -16.76 31.04 23.28
C GLU A 644 -16.27 29.89 24.17
N GLY A 645 -17.00 28.77 24.25
CA GLY A 645 -16.62 27.61 25.07
C GLY A 645 -15.40 26.88 24.54
N LEU A 646 -15.26 26.80 23.22
CA LEU A 646 -14.11 26.18 22.56
C LEU A 646 -12.86 27.07 22.66
N VAL A 647 -13.00 28.39 22.47
CA VAL A 647 -11.91 29.37 22.61
C VAL A 647 -11.37 29.38 24.04
N ARG A 648 -12.25 29.34 25.05
CA ARG A 648 -11.84 29.31 26.46
C ARG A 648 -11.06 28.04 26.81
N SER A 649 -11.48 26.89 26.27
CA SER A 649 -10.80 25.60 26.47
C SER A 649 -9.41 25.55 25.82
N LEU A 650 -9.24 26.17 24.65
CA LEU A 650 -7.94 26.28 23.96
C LEU A 650 -6.99 27.23 24.70
N LEU A 651 -7.49 28.36 25.20
CA LEU A 651 -6.73 29.31 26.01
C LEU A 651 -6.30 28.72 27.36
N ASP A 652 -7.15 27.92 28.00
CA ASP A 652 -6.81 27.24 29.26
C ASP A 652 -5.76 26.14 29.05
N LEU A 653 -5.78 25.45 27.90
CA LEU A 653 -4.73 24.49 27.50
C LEU A 653 -3.37 25.16 27.21
N GLU A 654 -3.37 26.34 26.57
CA GLU A 654 -2.16 27.13 26.31
C GLU A 654 -1.54 27.64 27.64
N ARG A 655 -2.38 28.08 28.59
CA ARG A 655 -1.96 28.46 29.96
C ARG A 655 -1.41 27.28 30.75
N PHE A 656 -2.02 26.10 30.62
CA PHE A 656 -1.55 24.89 31.30
C PHE A 656 -0.17 24.43 30.81
N GLN A 657 0.14 24.61 29.52
CA GLN A 657 1.46 24.29 28.97
C GLN A 657 2.54 25.33 29.32
N THR A 658 2.19 26.62 29.37
CA THR A 658 3.11 27.67 29.84
C THR A 658 3.41 27.57 31.34
N GLN A 659 2.47 27.07 32.15
CA GLN A 659 2.74 26.73 33.55
C GLN A 659 3.66 25.52 33.70
N LYS A 660 3.54 24.50 32.82
CA LYS A 660 4.41 23.31 32.84
C LYS A 660 5.87 23.61 32.47
N GLN A 661 6.11 24.65 31.66
CA GLN A 661 7.47 25.14 31.36
C GLN A 661 8.09 25.96 32.50
N ARG A 662 7.32 26.33 33.53
CA ARG A 662 7.80 27.14 34.68
C ARG A 662 8.02 26.34 35.97
N THR A 663 7.72 25.06 36.01
CA THR A 663 8.08 24.20 37.15
C THR A 663 9.46 23.58 36.94
N PRO A 664 10.45 23.85 37.80
CA PRO A 664 11.75 23.20 37.75
C PRO A 664 11.57 21.70 38.03
N ASN A 665 12.34 20.91 37.29
CA ASN A 665 12.43 19.47 37.40
C ASN A 665 12.94 19.08 38.80
N THR A 666 12.06 18.59 39.68
CA THR A 666 12.47 17.88 40.91
C THR A 666 12.07 16.41 40.79
N ALA A 667 13.12 15.58 40.78
CA ALA A 667 13.22 14.13 40.89
C ALA A 667 12.01 13.35 41.46
N HIS A 668 11.63 12.27 40.79
CA HIS A 668 11.98 10.89 41.17
C HIS A 668 11.57 9.87 40.10
#